data_AF-A0AAD5KSI7-F1
#
_entry.id   AF-A0AAD5KSI7-F1
#
_cell.length_a   1.000
_cell.length_b   1.000
_cell.length_c   1.000
_cell.angle_alpha   90.00
_cell.angle_beta   90.00
_cell.angle_gamma   90.00
#
_symmetry.space_group_name_H-M   'P 1'
#
loop_
_entity.id
_entity.type
_entity.pdbx_description
1 polymer ?
#
loop_
_entity_poly.entity_id
_entity_poly.type
_entity_poly.pdbx_seq_one_letter_code
_entity_poly.pdbx_strand_id
1 'polypeptide(L)'
;METTSARSNLIISLPNEALASATLLIEFVASSSSGEVDDMGFRAISINSCSPDTDGDGKINSLDLDSDGDGCSDAIEAGSSETATSTSVFPTGTDSNNNGLLNDYESTTTAGAINYSSTYSLFALNNTINVCTDTDGDGIRDLFDLDDDNDGVLDDVEYASCFAEPTITMQNINGTTTGVLGYNSSFPTWMKFSFDEREAGYKLIFSKPVSDIVFEFASIYNLGEQIGNFTVKMSDGTIYSGLDFDLSTSHPFTDAIWTPQPDGVDNFRDTDNDGCSDANEAYGVVSAQGTDGNMYYGAGNPPAVKTDGTVTAATYPGTNANVSSAGSASSISTQPIDNSLAEGVTTTTFSAVTTAGSGTTSYQWQQSTDNGTNWTNVLDDSMYSGSTTLTLTLTGVTSSMNGYTYRLNIAQSDFQCCSFILASPPSIIDDNLTSTEDLPLSGNVLTNDSGSGSPAVTFTVSGYSIAGLTGPFTIGTVETIPSIGTILVNSDGTFTFTPVMNYNGTVPVITYTVSDENGGMDSGDLTITVTSVNDMPVAVDDVVTTPEDSPVSGNVLTNDTDVEGNTLTVSGYSIVGITGPFTIGTPATIPSIGTIILNADGTFTFTPVANYNGTVPVITYTVSDGNGGTDMGDLAITVTAVNDAPVAVDDVVTTPEDSPVSGNVLTNDTDVEGNTLTVSGYSIAGSTGPFTIGTPATIPMDDVVTTPEDSPVSGNVLTNDTDVEGNTLTVSGYSIAGITGPFTIGTTETITTIGIIVVNADGSFTFTPEANYKSTVPVITYTVSDGNGGTDTGDLTITVTSVNDVPVALDDVVTTPEDSPVSGNVLTNDTDADGNTLIVSGYSIVGITGSFIIGTTETIPSIGTIVVNGDGSFTFTPEANYNGTVPVITYTVSDGNGGTDTGDLTITVTAVNDAPVAVDDIISSSGDSPVLGNVLTNDTDADGNTLTVSGYSIAGSTGPFTIETPATIPSVGTIIVNADGSFTFTPVENYNGTVPVITYTLSDGNGGTDTGDLTITVTAVNDAPVAVDDIISSSGDSPVLGNVLTNDTDADEIL
;
A
#
# COMPACT_ATOMS: atom_id res chain seq x y z
N MET A 1 -55.36 -1.06 23.43
CA MET A 1 -55.88 -1.21 24.81
C MET A 1 -55.30 -0.08 25.65
N GLU A 2 -55.90 0.26 26.79
CA GLU A 2 -55.29 1.25 27.69
C GLU A 2 -54.05 0.70 28.42
N THR A 3 -53.15 1.62 28.78
CA THR A 3 -52.11 1.52 29.82
C THR A 3 -51.21 0.27 29.82
N THR A 4 -49.97 0.46 29.38
CA THR A 4 -48.80 0.37 30.27
C THR A 4 -47.63 1.16 29.69
N SER A 5 -46.73 1.65 30.54
CA SER A 5 -45.56 2.41 30.10
C SER A 5 -44.52 1.48 29.51
N ALA A 6 -44.31 1.57 28.19
CA ALA A 6 -43.13 1.01 27.54
C ALA A 6 -42.02 2.07 27.60
N ARG A 7 -41.10 1.92 28.57
CA ARG A 7 -39.77 2.53 28.46
C ARG A 7 -38.96 1.70 27.47
N SER A 8 -38.74 2.23 26.27
CA SER A 8 -37.86 1.60 25.27
C SER A 8 -36.40 1.86 25.64
N ASN A 9 -35.88 1.12 26.62
CA ASN A 9 -34.46 1.16 26.97
C ASN A 9 -33.66 0.43 25.89
N LEU A 10 -32.93 1.16 25.03
CA LEU A 10 -31.88 0.57 24.22
C LEU A 10 -30.66 0.32 25.12
N ILE A 11 -30.31 -0.95 25.29
CA ILE A 11 -29.14 -1.40 26.05
C ILE A 11 -28.14 -1.96 25.03
N ILE A 12 -27.00 -1.28 24.88
CA ILE A 12 -25.84 -1.80 24.15
C ILE A 12 -24.86 -2.30 25.20
N SER A 13 -24.86 -3.62 25.44
CA SER A 13 -23.87 -4.30 26.29
C SER A 13 -22.79 -4.90 25.40
N LEU A 14 -21.53 -4.64 25.76
CA LEU A 14 -20.36 -4.98 24.95
C LEU A 14 -19.54 -6.09 25.63
N PRO A 15 -18.95 -7.03 24.88
CA PRO A 15 -18.14 -8.10 25.47
C PRO A 15 -16.93 -7.51 26.22
N ASN A 16 -16.75 -7.95 27.46
CA ASN A 16 -16.15 -7.13 28.53
C ASN A 16 -14.64 -6.87 28.44
N GLU A 17 -13.96 -7.34 27.39
CA GLU A 17 -12.48 -7.29 27.26
C GLU A 17 -12.00 -6.68 25.92
N ALA A 18 -12.91 -6.32 25.00
CA ALA A 18 -12.57 -6.02 23.60
C ALA A 18 -12.30 -4.53 23.24
N LEU A 19 -12.25 -3.60 24.21
CA LEU A 19 -12.45 -2.16 23.95
C LEU A 19 -11.37 -1.24 24.51
N ALA A 20 -10.14 -1.35 23.99
CA ALA A 20 -9.06 -0.41 24.30
C ALA A 20 -9.24 0.97 23.64
N SER A 21 -9.77 1.03 22.41
CA SER A 21 -9.91 2.28 21.62
C SER A 21 -10.98 2.22 20.52
N ALA A 22 -12.18 1.73 20.82
CA ALA A 22 -13.27 1.67 19.84
C ALA A 22 -13.95 3.04 19.63
N THR A 23 -14.33 3.34 18.37
CA THR A 23 -15.16 4.49 18.02
C THR A 23 -16.58 4.00 17.70
N LEU A 24 -17.57 4.47 18.45
CA LEU A 24 -18.97 4.09 18.24
C LEU A 24 -19.72 5.19 17.48
N LEU A 25 -20.00 4.95 16.19
CA LEU A 25 -20.88 5.79 15.39
C LEU A 25 -22.34 5.34 15.61
N ILE A 26 -23.24 6.29 15.88
CA ILE A 26 -24.68 6.01 15.96
C ILE A 26 -25.42 7.10 15.17
N GLU A 27 -25.87 6.73 13.97
CA GLU A 27 -26.76 7.56 13.16
C GLU A 27 -28.20 7.44 13.66
N PHE A 28 -28.90 8.57 13.75
CA PHE A 28 -30.32 8.64 14.11
C PHE A 28 -31.07 9.41 13.02
N VAL A 29 -31.74 8.69 12.12
CA VAL A 29 -32.54 9.30 11.03
C VAL A 29 -34.00 9.43 11.47
N ALA A 30 -34.43 10.65 11.81
CA ALA A 30 -35.81 10.95 12.16
C ALA A 30 -36.61 11.40 10.92
N SER A 31 -37.44 10.52 10.35
CA SER A 31 -38.26 10.82 9.17
C SER A 31 -39.49 11.66 9.53
N SER A 32 -39.43 12.97 9.25
CA SER A 32 -40.46 13.93 9.69
C SER A 32 -41.73 13.91 8.81
N SER A 33 -42.71 13.06 9.13
CA SER A 33 -44.07 13.19 8.55
C SER A 33 -45.26 12.69 9.40
N SER A 34 -45.07 11.80 10.38
CA SER A 34 -46.17 11.17 11.14
C SER A 34 -46.22 11.51 12.64
N GLY A 35 -45.07 11.72 13.28
CA GLY A 35 -44.98 11.94 14.74
C GLY A 35 -44.92 10.65 15.58
N GLU A 36 -44.79 9.49 14.93
CA GLU A 36 -44.43 8.21 15.55
C GLU A 36 -43.05 7.77 14.99
N VAL A 37 -42.20 7.16 15.83
CA VAL A 37 -40.90 6.62 15.40
C VAL A 37 -41.14 5.21 14.88
N ASP A 38 -41.36 5.10 13.56
CA ASP A 38 -41.83 3.87 12.91
C ASP A 38 -40.71 2.94 12.42
N ASP A 39 -39.44 3.37 12.48
CA ASP A 39 -38.28 2.49 12.24
C ASP A 39 -37.00 2.97 12.96
N MET A 40 -36.06 2.05 13.21
CA MET A 40 -34.74 2.29 13.83
C MET A 40 -33.67 1.37 13.22
N GLY A 41 -33.06 1.80 12.12
CA GLY A 41 -31.95 1.10 11.49
C GLY A 41 -30.57 1.47 12.05
N PHE A 42 -29.66 0.50 12.15
CA PHE A 42 -28.23 0.71 12.41
C PHE A 42 -27.45 0.42 11.11
N ARG A 43 -26.55 1.31 10.68
CA ARG A 43 -25.86 1.16 9.38
C ARG A 43 -24.57 0.33 9.40
N ALA A 44 -23.80 0.36 10.50
CA ALA A 44 -22.63 -0.52 10.71
C ALA A 44 -22.19 -0.50 12.19
N ILE A 45 -21.43 -1.52 12.60
CA ILE A 45 -20.50 -1.45 13.74
C ILE A 45 -19.12 -1.79 13.19
N SER A 46 -18.30 -0.78 12.90
CA SER A 46 -16.90 -0.98 12.52
C SER A 46 -16.06 -1.26 13.78
N ILE A 47 -15.78 -2.54 14.00
CA ILE A 47 -14.75 -3.01 14.92
C ILE A 47 -13.46 -3.22 14.12
N ASN A 48 -12.49 -2.32 14.28
CA ASN A 48 -11.16 -2.49 13.71
C ASN A 48 -10.38 -3.54 14.54
N SER A 49 -10.55 -4.81 14.19
CA SER A 49 -9.60 -5.89 14.52
C SER A 49 -8.52 -5.98 13.44
N CYS A 50 -7.30 -6.34 13.83
CA CYS A 50 -6.15 -6.40 12.92
C CYS A 50 -6.04 -7.78 12.25
N SER A 51 -6.44 -7.87 10.98
CA SER A 51 -5.63 -8.44 9.89
C SER A 51 -6.23 -7.97 8.54
N PRO A 52 -5.43 -7.66 7.50
CA PRO A 52 -5.96 -7.36 6.18
C PRO A 52 -6.35 -8.63 5.40
N ASP A 53 -7.30 -8.41 4.49
CA ASP A 53 -7.74 -9.22 3.36
C ASP A 53 -7.78 -8.18 2.23
N THR A 54 -6.73 -8.13 1.40
CA THR A 54 -6.47 -6.98 0.50
C THR A 54 -7.17 -7.12 -0.86
N ASP A 55 -7.20 -8.32 -1.45
CA ASP A 55 -7.83 -8.57 -2.75
C ASP A 55 -9.35 -8.83 -2.64
N GLY A 56 -9.81 -9.40 -1.52
CA GLY A 56 -11.21 -9.75 -1.26
C GLY A 56 -11.61 -11.19 -1.65
N ASP A 57 -10.66 -12.10 -1.90
CA ASP A 57 -10.91 -13.53 -2.15
C ASP A 57 -11.54 -14.24 -0.93
N GLY A 58 -11.19 -13.80 0.29
CA GLY A 58 -11.67 -14.35 1.56
C GLY A 58 -10.68 -15.25 2.29
N LYS A 59 -9.45 -15.40 1.77
CA LYS A 59 -8.24 -15.62 2.58
C LYS A 59 -7.82 -14.31 3.26
N ILE A 60 -7.03 -14.41 4.33
CA ILE A 60 -6.28 -13.28 4.89
C ILE A 60 -4.87 -13.34 4.30
N ASN A 61 -4.22 -12.19 4.13
CA ASN A 61 -2.96 -12.11 3.36
C ASN A 61 -1.87 -13.07 3.88
N SER A 62 -1.76 -13.23 5.21
CA SER A 62 -0.80 -14.16 5.85
C SER A 62 -1.12 -15.66 5.67
N LEU A 63 -2.20 -15.99 4.96
CA LEU A 63 -2.58 -17.34 4.53
C LEU A 63 -2.84 -17.40 3.01
N ASP A 64 -2.36 -16.41 2.26
CA ASP A 64 -2.46 -16.35 0.80
C ASP A 64 -1.10 -16.57 0.11
N LEU A 65 -1.12 -16.62 -1.22
CA LEU A 65 0.06 -16.81 -2.07
C LEU A 65 0.10 -15.79 -3.24
N ASP A 66 -0.76 -14.77 -3.19
CA ASP A 66 -1.05 -13.72 -4.18
C ASP A 66 -1.84 -12.61 -3.45
N SER A 67 -1.23 -12.03 -2.42
CA SER A 67 -1.89 -11.30 -1.32
C SER A 67 -2.67 -10.04 -1.72
N ASP A 68 -2.54 -9.55 -2.95
CA ASP A 68 -3.37 -8.48 -3.50
C ASP A 68 -4.08 -8.80 -4.82
N GLY A 69 -3.94 -10.03 -5.33
CA GLY A 69 -4.68 -10.54 -6.49
C GLY A 69 -4.19 -10.03 -7.85
N ASP A 70 -2.94 -9.59 -7.91
CA ASP A 70 -2.22 -9.14 -9.11
C ASP A 70 -1.95 -10.30 -10.10
N GLY A 71 -1.67 -11.51 -9.60
CA GLY A 71 -1.32 -12.68 -10.40
C GLY A 71 0.17 -12.99 -10.48
N CYS A 72 1.04 -12.18 -9.87
CA CYS A 72 2.37 -12.58 -9.41
C CYS A 72 2.23 -13.19 -8.01
N SER A 73 2.86 -14.34 -7.74
CA SER A 73 2.78 -14.95 -6.41
C SER A 73 3.73 -14.31 -5.42
N ASP A 74 3.30 -14.15 -4.16
CA ASP A 74 4.02 -13.44 -3.10
C ASP A 74 5.50 -13.85 -3.01
N ALA A 75 5.82 -15.14 -3.05
CA ALA A 75 7.20 -15.65 -3.00
C ALA A 75 8.13 -15.19 -4.16
N ILE A 76 7.60 -14.68 -5.29
CA ILE A 76 8.37 -13.99 -6.33
C ILE A 76 8.52 -12.49 -5.99
N GLU A 77 7.44 -11.83 -5.59
CA GLU A 77 7.42 -10.40 -5.27
C GLU A 77 8.35 -10.07 -4.09
N ALA A 78 8.33 -11.00 -3.15
CA ALA A 78 9.07 -11.01 -1.92
C ALA A 78 10.43 -11.72 -2.08
N GLY A 79 10.58 -12.52 -3.14
CA GLY A 79 11.85 -13.01 -3.67
C GLY A 79 12.47 -14.21 -2.94
N SER A 80 11.72 -14.86 -2.07
CA SER A 80 12.05 -16.18 -1.50
C SER A 80 12.05 -17.30 -2.55
N SER A 81 11.60 -17.05 -3.79
CA SER A 81 11.82 -17.93 -4.94
C SER A 81 11.93 -17.21 -6.29
N GLU A 82 12.91 -17.59 -7.11
CA GLU A 82 12.98 -17.13 -8.51
C GLU A 82 11.90 -17.77 -9.42
N THR A 83 11.38 -18.94 -9.04
CA THR A 83 10.63 -19.86 -9.93
C THR A 83 9.28 -20.33 -9.39
N ALA A 84 8.93 -20.06 -8.13
CA ALA A 84 7.62 -20.38 -7.60
C ALA A 84 6.55 -19.49 -8.25
N THR A 85 5.82 -20.02 -9.23
CA THR A 85 4.74 -19.32 -9.95
C THR A 85 3.36 -19.80 -9.52
N SER A 86 3.18 -20.13 -8.24
CA SER A 86 1.96 -20.80 -7.75
C SER A 86 1.24 -20.00 -6.68
N THR A 87 0.34 -19.14 -7.15
CA THR A 87 -0.65 -18.36 -6.39
C THR A 87 -1.72 -19.22 -5.69
N SER A 88 -1.48 -20.52 -5.50
CA SER A 88 -2.53 -21.48 -5.05
C SER A 88 -2.05 -22.87 -4.57
N VAL A 89 -0.75 -23.20 -4.67
CA VAL A 89 -0.23 -24.50 -4.21
C VAL A 89 1.08 -24.30 -3.44
N PHE A 90 1.01 -24.45 -2.12
CA PHE A 90 2.15 -24.42 -1.22
C PHE A 90 3.26 -25.42 -1.64
N PRO A 91 4.55 -25.09 -1.43
CA PRO A 91 5.64 -26.05 -1.55
C PRO A 91 5.41 -27.31 -0.70
N THR A 92 5.86 -28.47 -1.18
CA THR A 92 5.78 -29.72 -0.42
C THR A 92 7.10 -30.47 -0.49
N GLY A 93 7.85 -30.45 0.61
CA GLY A 93 9.15 -31.10 0.77
C GLY A 93 9.15 -32.11 1.91
N THR A 94 10.34 -32.41 2.45
CA THR A 94 10.51 -33.25 3.64
C THR A 94 11.14 -32.45 4.76
N ASP A 95 10.33 -31.92 5.68
CA ASP A 95 10.80 -31.59 7.03
C ASP A 95 11.24 -32.89 7.71
N SER A 96 12.55 -33.04 7.89
CA SER A 96 13.17 -34.24 8.46
C SER A 96 13.43 -34.12 9.97
N ASN A 97 13.20 -32.96 10.57
CA ASN A 97 13.60 -32.66 11.95
C ASN A 97 12.42 -32.27 12.88
N ASN A 98 11.26 -31.95 12.29
CA ASN A 98 10.02 -31.54 12.94
C ASN A 98 10.08 -30.22 13.72
N ASN A 99 10.76 -29.23 13.14
CA ASN A 99 10.71 -27.83 13.57
C ASN A 99 9.63 -26.99 12.88
N GLY A 100 9.25 -27.35 11.65
CA GLY A 100 8.35 -26.58 10.79
C GLY A 100 8.90 -26.45 9.37
N LEU A 101 10.19 -26.13 9.27
CA LEU A 101 10.90 -25.86 8.02
C LEU A 101 11.04 -27.07 7.10
N LEU A 102 10.65 -26.90 5.83
CA LEU A 102 11.14 -27.76 4.76
C LEU A 102 12.67 -27.68 4.64
N ASN A 103 13.34 -28.83 4.66
CA ASN A 103 14.80 -28.97 4.59
C ASN A 103 15.49 -28.16 3.47
N ASP A 104 14.80 -27.88 2.36
CA ASP A 104 15.36 -27.17 1.20
C ASP A 104 15.62 -25.66 1.48
N TYR A 105 14.96 -25.09 2.48
CA TYR A 105 15.15 -23.71 2.95
C TYR A 105 16.08 -23.61 4.19
N GLU A 106 16.50 -24.75 4.75
CA GLU A 106 17.50 -24.82 5.82
C GLU A 106 18.94 -24.72 5.30
N SER A 107 19.88 -24.34 6.17
CA SER A 107 21.31 -24.46 5.90
C SER A 107 21.77 -25.92 6.02
N THR A 108 22.45 -26.43 4.99
CA THR A 108 23.06 -27.77 4.95
C THR A 108 24.09 -28.06 6.06
N THR A 109 24.41 -27.07 6.90
CA THR A 109 25.32 -27.19 8.05
C THR A 109 24.63 -27.09 9.42
N THR A 110 23.40 -26.56 9.49
CA THR A 110 22.68 -26.30 10.77
C THR A 110 21.16 -26.31 10.52
N ALA A 111 20.46 -27.31 11.06
CA ALA A 111 19.00 -27.34 11.07
C ALA A 111 18.42 -26.19 11.93
N GLY A 112 17.28 -25.63 11.52
CA GLY A 112 16.66 -24.45 12.13
C GLY A 112 17.38 -23.12 11.81
N ALA A 113 18.12 -23.04 10.71
CA ALA A 113 18.77 -21.81 10.26
C ALA A 113 18.49 -21.57 8.76
N ILE A 114 17.71 -20.52 8.47
CA ILE A 114 17.34 -20.10 7.11
C ILE A 114 18.57 -19.80 6.24
N ASN A 115 18.46 -20.08 4.94
CA ASN A 115 19.55 -19.94 3.98
C ASN A 115 19.49 -18.68 3.07
N TYR A 116 18.47 -17.82 3.25
CA TYR A 116 18.22 -16.56 2.54
C TYR A 116 18.01 -15.37 3.52
N SER A 117 17.41 -14.25 3.08
CA SER A 117 17.17 -13.04 3.88
C SER A 117 15.83 -12.40 3.52
N SER A 118 15.11 -11.87 4.52
CA SER A 118 13.72 -11.36 4.40
C SER A 118 13.52 -9.98 5.06
N THR A 119 12.56 -9.17 4.57
CA THR A 119 12.07 -7.89 5.17
C THR A 119 10.85 -7.28 4.42
N TYR A 120 9.64 -7.37 4.98
CA TYR A 120 8.38 -7.00 4.33
C TYR A 120 8.29 -5.55 3.84
N SER A 121 7.78 -5.36 2.61
CA SER A 121 7.59 -4.06 1.97
C SER A 121 6.13 -3.80 1.57
N LEU A 122 5.83 -2.54 1.28
CA LEU A 122 4.50 -1.99 0.93
C LEU A 122 3.96 -2.41 -0.45
N PHE A 123 4.56 -3.43 -1.11
CA PHE A 123 4.27 -3.78 -2.50
C PHE A 123 3.26 -4.93 -2.62
N ALA A 124 3.44 -6.04 -1.89
CA ALA A 124 2.50 -7.18 -1.79
C ALA A 124 1.20 -6.87 -1.00
N LEU A 125 0.69 -5.64 -1.19
CA LEU A 125 -0.49 -5.02 -0.56
C LEU A 125 -1.12 -3.97 -1.50
N ASN A 126 -0.74 -3.95 -2.78
CA ASN A 126 -1.08 -2.92 -3.74
C ASN A 126 -1.12 -3.47 -5.19
N ASN A 127 -2.30 -3.99 -5.55
CA ASN A 127 -2.74 -4.56 -6.83
C ASN A 127 -2.66 -3.66 -8.10
N THR A 128 -1.73 -2.72 -8.10
CA THR A 128 -1.34 -1.89 -9.24
C THR A 128 0.17 -1.95 -9.54
N ILE A 129 0.95 -2.80 -8.82
CA ILE A 129 2.41 -2.90 -8.94
C ILE A 129 2.87 -4.37 -9.05
N ASN A 130 2.85 -4.90 -10.28
CA ASN A 130 3.34 -6.24 -10.62
C ASN A 130 4.89 -6.33 -10.58
N VAL A 131 5.50 -6.81 -9.50
CA VAL A 131 6.99 -6.90 -9.40
C VAL A 131 7.58 -8.19 -10.02
N CYS A 132 6.74 -9.01 -10.66
CA CYS A 132 7.18 -9.98 -11.67
C CYS A 132 7.94 -9.32 -12.86
N THR A 133 7.88 -7.99 -13.01
CA THR A 133 8.51 -7.24 -14.12
C THR A 133 9.89 -6.67 -13.75
N ASP A 134 10.95 -7.34 -14.19
CA ASP A 134 12.30 -6.76 -14.29
C ASP A 134 12.24 -5.47 -15.13
N THR A 135 12.66 -4.34 -14.53
CA THR A 135 12.39 -2.99 -15.03
C THR A 135 13.50 -2.43 -15.93
N ASP A 136 14.71 -2.98 -15.91
CA ASP A 136 15.79 -2.61 -16.85
C ASP A 136 16.41 -3.79 -17.62
N GLY A 137 16.07 -5.03 -17.27
CA GLY A 137 16.35 -6.24 -18.04
C GLY A 137 17.68 -6.90 -17.69
N ASP A 138 18.28 -6.60 -16.53
CA ASP A 138 19.57 -7.15 -16.11
C ASP A 138 19.50 -8.54 -15.43
N GLY A 139 18.28 -8.98 -15.06
CA GLY A 139 18.00 -10.26 -14.41
C GLY A 139 17.79 -10.19 -12.89
N ILE A 140 17.93 -9.02 -12.26
CA ILE A 140 17.66 -8.81 -10.84
C ILE A 140 16.26 -8.21 -10.63
N ARG A 141 15.56 -8.63 -9.58
CA ARG A 141 14.24 -8.09 -9.16
C ARG A 141 14.37 -7.34 -7.82
N ASP A 142 13.63 -6.25 -7.66
CA ASP A 142 13.57 -5.43 -6.44
C ASP A 142 12.58 -6.02 -5.40
N LEU A 143 12.96 -6.07 -4.11
CA LEU A 143 12.53 -7.18 -3.23
C LEU A 143 12.19 -6.81 -1.75
N PHE A 144 11.35 -7.64 -1.10
CA PHE A 144 11.58 -8.35 0.20
C PHE A 144 10.28 -8.67 1.03
N ASP A 145 10.38 -9.68 1.94
CA ASP A 145 9.31 -10.63 2.34
C ASP A 145 8.81 -10.61 3.81
N LEU A 146 7.62 -11.18 4.08
CA LEU A 146 7.14 -11.73 5.36
C LEU A 146 6.13 -12.86 5.08
N ASP A 147 6.64 -14.05 4.81
CA ASP A 147 6.12 -15.25 5.47
C ASP A 147 6.67 -15.34 6.93
N ASP A 148 7.90 -14.93 7.30
CA ASP A 148 9.16 -14.71 6.53
C ASP A 148 9.62 -15.99 5.80
N ASP A 149 9.10 -17.14 6.23
CA ASP A 149 9.85 -18.38 6.32
C ASP A 149 9.77 -19.33 5.10
N ASN A 150 8.70 -19.26 4.28
CA ASN A 150 8.42 -20.19 3.17
C ASN A 150 8.48 -21.67 3.63
N ASP A 151 8.32 -21.90 4.93
CA ASP A 151 8.86 -23.06 5.62
C ASP A 151 7.80 -24.14 5.82
N GLY A 152 6.54 -23.73 5.92
CA GLY A 152 5.37 -24.56 6.18
C GLY A 152 4.68 -24.27 7.52
N VAL A 153 5.27 -23.42 8.37
CA VAL A 153 4.85 -23.14 9.76
C VAL A 153 4.86 -21.65 10.15
N LEU A 154 4.88 -20.70 9.21
CA LEU A 154 4.27 -19.35 9.19
C LEU A 154 4.19 -18.54 10.51
N ASP A 155 4.38 -17.21 10.45
CA ASP A 155 4.02 -16.24 11.52
C ASP A 155 2.59 -16.51 12.12
N ASP A 156 1.67 -17.03 11.31
CA ASP A 156 0.29 -17.38 11.67
C ASP A 156 0.13 -18.56 12.66
N VAL A 157 1.13 -19.44 12.80
CA VAL A 157 1.11 -20.49 13.84
C VAL A 157 1.29 -19.89 15.25
N GLU A 158 1.81 -18.67 15.35
CA GLU A 158 2.03 -18.00 16.64
C GLU A 158 0.74 -17.48 17.32
N TYR A 159 -0.35 -17.21 16.58
CA TYR A 159 -1.55 -16.54 17.15
C TYR A 159 -2.63 -17.48 17.72
N ALA A 160 -2.21 -18.60 18.32
CA ALA A 160 -3.08 -19.68 18.77
C ALA A 160 -3.93 -19.43 20.05
N SER A 161 -4.65 -18.29 20.18
CA SER A 161 -5.90 -18.27 20.99
C SER A 161 -6.83 -17.05 20.77
N CYS A 162 -7.96 -17.25 20.06
CA CYS A 162 -9.24 -16.61 20.42
C CYS A 162 -10.45 -17.41 19.85
N PHE A 163 -11.67 -17.16 20.34
CA PHE A 163 -12.85 -17.98 20.03
C PHE A 163 -14.05 -17.20 19.47
N ALA A 164 -14.61 -17.75 18.38
CA ALA A 164 -16.02 -17.74 17.96
C ALA A 164 -16.68 -16.43 17.44
N GLU A 165 -17.05 -16.51 16.16
CA GLU A 165 -18.05 -15.71 15.42
C GLU A 165 -19.34 -15.34 16.19
N PRO A 166 -19.90 -14.15 15.88
CA PRO A 166 -21.32 -14.09 15.51
C PRO A 166 -21.61 -13.15 14.31
N THR A 167 -22.00 -13.74 13.18
CA THR A 167 -22.37 -13.02 11.95
C THR A 167 -23.75 -12.32 12.04
N ILE A 168 -23.84 -11.04 11.62
CA ILE A 168 -25.10 -10.35 11.32
C ILE A 168 -24.93 -9.45 10.08
N THR A 169 -25.82 -9.57 9.09
CA THR A 169 -25.91 -8.71 7.89
C THR A 169 -27.29 -8.09 7.77
N MET A 170 -27.39 -6.85 7.23
CA MET A 170 -28.51 -6.37 6.38
C MET A 170 -28.25 -4.94 5.83
N GLN A 171 -29.12 -4.48 4.94
CA GLN A 171 -29.03 -3.24 4.13
C GLN A 171 -30.44 -2.67 3.86
N ASN A 172 -30.69 -1.42 3.44
CA ASN A 172 -29.97 -0.12 3.32
C ASN A 172 -30.98 0.89 2.67
N ILE A 173 -30.68 2.19 2.53
CA ILE A 173 -31.00 3.10 1.39
C ILE A 173 -30.95 4.62 1.73
N ASN A 174 -30.14 5.37 0.95
CA ASN A 174 -30.18 6.79 0.53
C ASN A 174 -30.50 7.98 1.50
N GLY A 175 -29.53 8.89 1.66
CA GLY A 175 -29.51 10.11 0.80
C GLY A 175 -29.68 11.53 1.41
N THR A 176 -28.58 12.30 1.39
CA THR A 176 -28.45 13.79 1.24
C THR A 176 -28.91 14.80 2.33
N THR A 177 -27.92 15.56 2.83
CA THR A 177 -27.89 17.03 3.16
C THR A 177 -28.85 17.64 4.21
N THR A 178 -28.50 18.61 5.06
CA THR A 178 -27.24 19.10 5.72
C THR A 178 -27.67 20.21 6.70
N GLY A 179 -27.03 20.39 7.86
CA GLY A 179 -27.30 21.54 8.75
C GLY A 179 -26.38 21.59 9.97
N VAL A 180 -25.90 22.79 10.34
CA VAL A 180 -24.86 23.00 11.35
C VAL A 180 -25.46 23.59 12.66
N LEU A 181 -25.06 23.05 13.81
CA LEU A 181 -25.39 23.56 15.15
C LEU A 181 -24.15 23.61 16.06
N GLY A 182 -24.14 24.55 17.01
CA GLY A 182 -22.97 24.92 17.80
C GLY A 182 -22.68 24.04 19.04
N TYR A 183 -21.43 24.06 19.49
CA TYR A 183 -20.90 23.20 20.56
C TYR A 183 -21.22 23.75 21.97
N ASN A 184 -21.66 22.87 22.90
CA ASN A 184 -21.85 23.19 24.33
C ASN A 184 -20.74 22.54 25.19
N SER A 185 -20.15 23.30 26.12
CA SER A 185 -18.91 22.96 26.82
C SER A 185 -19.08 22.10 28.09
N SER A 186 -19.99 21.11 28.08
CA SER A 186 -20.50 20.48 29.32
C SER A 186 -20.14 18.99 29.52
N PHE A 187 -19.32 18.39 28.65
CA PHE A 187 -18.97 16.95 28.73
C PHE A 187 -17.68 16.65 29.55
N PRO A 188 -17.58 15.46 30.18
CA PRO A 188 -16.35 15.01 30.86
C PRO A 188 -15.18 14.84 29.88
N THR A 189 -13.95 15.20 30.28
CA THR A 189 -12.78 15.24 29.38
C THR A 189 -12.38 13.91 28.71
N TRP A 190 -12.89 12.78 29.20
CA TRP A 190 -12.67 11.45 28.61
C TRP A 190 -13.68 11.07 27.52
N MET A 191 -14.72 11.89 27.32
CA MET A 191 -15.75 11.74 26.30
C MET A 191 -15.76 12.99 25.40
N LYS A 192 -15.78 12.80 24.08
CA LYS A 192 -15.89 13.89 23.10
C LYS A 192 -17.09 13.65 22.19
N PHE A 193 -17.67 14.74 21.71
CA PHE A 193 -18.71 14.73 20.70
C PHE A 193 -18.18 15.32 19.39
N SER A 194 -18.60 14.78 18.25
CA SER A 194 -18.43 15.38 16.94
C SER A 194 -19.69 15.19 16.11
N PHE A 195 -20.00 16.17 15.28
CA PHE A 195 -20.85 15.96 14.11
C PHE A 195 -19.95 15.58 12.92
N ASP A 196 -20.47 14.82 11.97
CA ASP A 196 -19.82 14.66 10.65
C ASP A 196 -20.78 15.14 9.56
N GLU A 197 -20.39 16.22 8.88
CA GLU A 197 -21.22 16.90 7.88
C GLU A 197 -21.39 16.08 6.59
N ARG A 198 -20.59 15.02 6.39
CA ARG A 198 -20.68 14.13 5.21
C ARG A 198 -21.70 13.01 5.38
N GLU A 199 -21.83 12.50 6.61
CA GLU A 199 -22.68 11.33 6.92
C GLU A 199 -24.00 11.71 7.62
N ALA A 200 -24.16 12.98 8.04
CA ALA A 200 -25.30 13.47 8.82
C ALA A 200 -25.51 12.74 10.17
N GLY A 201 -24.44 12.13 10.69
CA GLY A 201 -24.42 11.35 11.93
C GLY A 201 -23.84 12.09 13.14
N TYR A 202 -24.18 11.60 14.33
CA TYR A 202 -23.62 12.06 15.60
C TYR A 202 -22.60 11.06 16.13
N LYS A 203 -21.40 11.53 16.48
CA LYS A 203 -20.24 10.69 16.82
C LYS A 203 -19.84 10.89 18.29
N LEU A 204 -19.94 9.81 19.07
CA LEU A 204 -19.47 9.76 20.47
C LEU A 204 -18.11 9.06 20.52
N ILE A 205 -17.10 9.75 21.05
CA ILE A 205 -15.72 9.26 21.13
C ILE A 205 -15.35 9.12 22.60
N PHE A 206 -15.05 7.89 23.02
CA PHE A 206 -14.61 7.56 24.37
C PHE A 206 -13.09 7.29 24.37
N SER A 207 -12.36 7.98 25.25
CA SER A 207 -10.90 7.77 25.44
C SER A 207 -10.58 6.81 26.60
N LYS A 208 -11.56 5.99 26.99
CA LYS A 208 -11.49 4.98 28.05
C LYS A 208 -12.49 3.84 27.78
N PRO A 209 -12.21 2.60 28.24
CA PRO A 209 -13.11 1.45 28.01
C PRO A 209 -14.50 1.60 28.64
N VAL A 210 -15.54 1.25 27.87
CA VAL A 210 -16.96 1.28 28.26
C VAL A 210 -17.54 -0.14 28.10
N SER A 211 -18.31 -0.63 29.08
CA SER A 211 -18.96 -1.95 29.00
C SER A 211 -20.42 -1.88 28.58
N ASP A 212 -21.14 -0.84 29.01
CA ASP A 212 -22.56 -0.67 28.69
C ASP A 212 -22.89 0.81 28.45
N ILE A 213 -23.72 1.07 27.45
CA ILE A 213 -24.38 2.36 27.24
C ILE A 213 -25.90 2.11 27.25
N VAL A 214 -26.61 2.87 28.08
CA VAL A 214 -28.05 2.78 28.25
C VAL A 214 -28.68 4.15 27.98
N PHE A 215 -29.56 4.20 26.98
CA PHE A 215 -30.36 5.39 26.68
C PHE A 215 -31.72 5.28 27.37
N GLU A 216 -32.05 6.22 28.26
CA GLU A 216 -33.38 6.33 28.88
C GLU A 216 -34.20 7.41 28.17
N PHE A 217 -34.87 7.02 27.08
CA PHE A 217 -35.81 7.90 26.38
C PHE A 217 -37.05 8.15 27.25
N ALA A 218 -37.18 9.38 27.76
CA ALA A 218 -38.40 9.83 28.42
C ALA A 218 -39.52 10.03 27.37
N SER A 219 -40.74 9.57 27.68
CA SER A 219 -41.88 9.66 26.78
C SER A 219 -42.31 11.12 26.58
N ILE A 220 -42.22 11.61 25.34
CA ILE A 220 -42.53 13.01 24.97
C ILE A 220 -44.02 13.30 25.24
N TYR A 221 -44.30 14.19 26.20
CA TYR A 221 -45.65 14.71 26.47
C TYR A 221 -45.63 16.21 26.79
N ASN A 222 -45.91 17.01 25.76
CA ASN A 222 -46.28 18.44 25.80
C ASN A 222 -45.31 19.44 26.46
N LEU A 223 -44.93 20.45 25.67
CA LEU A 223 -44.58 21.81 26.11
C LEU A 223 -43.40 21.94 27.09
N GLY A 224 -42.21 21.56 26.61
CA GLY A 224 -41.03 22.39 26.82
C GLY A 224 -40.23 22.21 28.11
N GLU A 225 -39.94 20.96 28.51
CA GLU A 225 -38.71 20.67 29.27
C GLU A 225 -38.29 19.20 29.13
N GLN A 226 -36.98 18.96 29.29
CA GLN A 226 -36.27 17.67 29.32
C GLN A 226 -36.19 16.85 28.01
N ILE A 227 -34.94 16.64 27.57
CA ILE A 227 -34.53 15.74 26.47
C ILE A 227 -33.99 14.44 27.10
N GLY A 228 -33.74 13.40 26.30
CA GLY A 228 -33.41 12.05 26.78
C GLY A 228 -32.08 11.96 27.55
N ASN A 229 -32.11 11.41 28.75
CA ASN A 229 -30.90 11.15 29.53
C ASN A 229 -30.22 9.86 29.06
N PHE A 230 -28.89 9.84 29.04
CA PHE A 230 -28.13 8.58 28.89
C PHE A 230 -27.25 8.29 30.11
N THR A 231 -26.90 7.01 30.24
CA THR A 231 -26.03 6.47 31.29
C THR A 231 -24.92 5.63 30.66
N VAL A 232 -23.68 5.94 31.01
CA VAL A 232 -22.47 5.25 30.55
C VAL A 232 -21.86 4.47 31.71
N LYS A 233 -21.62 3.17 31.53
CA LYS A 233 -20.91 2.31 32.49
C LYS A 233 -19.55 1.94 31.92
N MET A 234 -18.49 2.42 32.57
CA MET A 234 -17.11 2.11 32.23
C MET A 234 -16.79 0.64 32.54
N SER A 235 -15.82 0.05 31.84
CA SER A 235 -15.42 -1.35 32.09
C SER A 235 -14.78 -1.59 33.47
N ASP A 236 -14.34 -0.53 34.16
CA ASP A 236 -13.94 -0.57 35.57
C ASP A 236 -15.12 -0.61 36.57
N GLY A 237 -16.36 -0.58 36.06
CA GLY A 237 -17.60 -0.60 36.83
C GLY A 237 -18.15 0.79 37.21
N THR A 238 -17.43 1.89 36.91
CA THR A 238 -17.89 3.25 37.22
C THR A 238 -19.08 3.64 36.34
N ILE A 239 -20.16 4.15 36.95
CA ILE A 239 -21.38 4.57 36.25
C ILE A 239 -21.49 6.10 36.27
N TYR A 240 -21.68 6.69 35.10
CA TYR A 240 -22.00 8.10 34.89
C TYR A 240 -23.42 8.21 34.33
N SER A 241 -24.32 8.85 35.07
CA SER A 241 -25.75 8.97 34.70
C SER A 241 -26.22 10.43 34.75
N GLY A 242 -27.28 10.74 33.98
CA GLY A 242 -27.82 12.10 33.90
C GLY A 242 -27.01 13.02 32.98
N LEU A 243 -26.47 12.48 31.89
CA LEU A 243 -25.87 13.26 30.81
C LEU A 243 -26.98 13.66 29.83
N ASP A 244 -27.04 14.96 29.50
CA ASP A 244 -28.16 15.63 28.84
C ASP A 244 -27.76 16.28 27.49
N PHE A 245 -28.75 16.60 26.66
CA PHE A 245 -28.61 17.20 25.32
C PHE A 245 -29.60 18.36 25.17
N ASP A 246 -29.15 19.61 25.32
CA ASP A 246 -29.97 20.81 25.08
C ASP A 246 -29.85 21.28 23.62
N LEU A 247 -30.99 21.64 23.02
CA LEU A 247 -31.15 22.12 21.64
C LEU A 247 -32.02 23.40 21.55
N SER A 248 -32.22 24.11 22.66
CA SER A 248 -33.11 25.28 22.74
C SER A 248 -32.45 26.63 22.38
N THR A 249 -33.24 27.60 21.87
CA THR A 249 -32.73 28.89 21.35
C THR A 249 -33.65 30.09 21.70
N SER A 250 -33.13 31.17 22.32
CA SER A 250 -33.82 32.49 22.50
C SER A 250 -32.94 33.58 23.17
N HIS A 251 -33.10 34.89 22.86
CA HIS A 251 -32.80 36.13 23.68
C HIS A 251 -32.94 37.49 22.87
N PRO A 252 -33.68 38.54 23.32
CA PRO A 252 -33.80 39.90 22.65
C PRO A 252 -33.83 41.21 23.55
N PHE A 253 -33.83 42.47 23.00
CA PHE A 253 -33.81 43.81 23.72
C PHE A 253 -34.33 45.09 22.93
N THR A 254 -34.73 46.24 23.58
CA THR A 254 -35.33 47.52 22.97
C THR A 254 -35.22 48.91 23.74
N ASP A 255 -35.60 50.07 23.08
CA ASP A 255 -36.21 51.41 23.51
C ASP A 255 -35.46 52.73 24.00
N ALA A 256 -35.89 53.98 23.55
CA ALA A 256 -35.77 55.36 24.20
C ALA A 256 -36.25 56.63 23.35
N ILE A 257 -36.70 57.79 23.95
CA ILE A 257 -37.27 59.07 23.29
C ILE A 257 -37.14 60.41 24.14
N TRP A 258 -37.00 61.66 23.57
CA TRP A 258 -37.50 63.03 24.06
C TRP A 258 -37.36 64.22 23.02
N THR A 259 -37.94 65.43 23.28
CA THR A 259 -38.03 66.67 22.39
C THR A 259 -37.70 67.98 23.20
N PRO A 260 -37.98 69.30 22.86
CA PRO A 260 -38.55 70.07 21.69
C PRO A 260 -37.65 71.33 21.27
N GLN A 261 -37.95 72.50 20.62
CA GLN A 261 -38.85 73.12 19.58
C GLN A 261 -38.25 74.56 19.16
N PRO A 262 -38.70 75.31 18.09
CA PRO A 262 -37.81 76.27 17.37
C PRO A 262 -38.27 77.71 16.93
N ASP A 263 -39.38 78.32 17.37
CA ASP A 263 -39.95 79.56 16.75
C ASP A 263 -39.23 80.91 16.99
N GLY A 264 -38.53 81.09 18.11
CA GLY A 264 -37.47 82.10 18.26
C GLY A 264 -37.86 83.50 18.75
N VAL A 265 -39.12 83.75 19.14
CA VAL A 265 -39.56 84.98 19.83
C VAL A 265 -39.90 84.67 21.29
N ASP A 266 -39.61 85.59 22.22
CA ASP A 266 -39.97 85.41 23.64
C ASP A 266 -41.45 85.76 23.91
N ASN A 267 -42.09 84.96 24.78
CA ASN A 267 -43.45 85.15 25.34
C ASN A 267 -43.49 86.35 26.32
N PHE A 268 -43.06 87.50 25.81
CA PHE A 268 -42.96 88.80 26.47
C PHE A 268 -43.11 89.97 25.46
N ARG A 269 -43.23 89.67 24.15
CA ARG A 269 -43.37 90.63 23.04
C ARG A 269 -44.50 90.28 22.07
N ASP A 270 -45.17 89.18 22.36
CA ASP A 270 -46.22 88.49 21.64
C ASP A 270 -47.04 87.83 22.75
N THR A 271 -47.98 88.61 23.32
CA THR A 271 -48.54 88.33 24.66
C THR A 271 -49.56 87.20 24.68
N ASP A 272 -50.17 86.87 23.53
CA ASP A 272 -50.99 85.69 23.29
C ASP A 272 -50.34 84.64 22.37
N ASN A 273 -49.09 84.88 21.96
CA ASN A 273 -48.18 83.93 21.30
C ASN A 273 -48.64 83.54 19.88
N ASP A 274 -49.16 84.51 19.11
CA ASP A 274 -49.79 84.36 17.78
C ASP A 274 -48.86 84.66 16.59
N GLY A 275 -47.67 85.23 16.84
CA GLY A 275 -46.68 85.64 15.84
C GLY A 275 -46.70 87.14 15.51
N CYS A 276 -47.63 87.93 16.06
CA CYS A 276 -47.69 89.38 15.92
C CYS A 276 -47.41 90.11 17.24
N SER A 277 -46.61 91.18 17.20
CA SER A 277 -46.44 92.04 18.38
C SER A 277 -47.69 92.88 18.66
N ASP A 278 -48.12 92.96 19.93
CA ASP A 278 -49.29 93.68 20.46
C ASP A 278 -49.47 95.12 19.87
N ALA A 279 -48.36 95.77 19.51
CA ALA A 279 -48.34 97.10 18.93
C ALA A 279 -48.97 97.21 17.53
N ASN A 280 -48.99 96.12 16.74
CA ASN A 280 -49.63 96.10 15.42
C ASN A 280 -51.15 96.00 15.56
N GLU A 281 -51.64 95.12 16.45
CA GLU A 281 -53.06 94.94 16.76
C GLU A 281 -53.72 96.27 17.19
N ALA A 282 -53.09 96.97 18.13
CA ALA A 282 -53.64 98.18 18.75
C ALA A 282 -53.93 99.33 17.77
N TYR A 283 -53.36 99.29 16.56
CA TYR A 283 -53.51 100.32 15.53
C TYR A 283 -54.04 99.82 14.18
N GLY A 284 -54.10 98.50 13.94
CA GLY A 284 -54.68 97.93 12.72
C GLY A 284 -53.92 98.24 11.43
N VAL A 285 -52.59 98.43 11.51
CA VAL A 285 -51.73 98.74 10.35
C VAL A 285 -50.39 97.99 10.40
N VAL A 286 -50.04 97.33 9.30
CA VAL A 286 -48.92 96.37 9.17
C VAL A 286 -47.51 96.99 9.09
N SER A 287 -47.35 98.28 9.39
CA SER A 287 -46.09 99.03 9.19
C SER A 287 -45.62 99.80 10.42
N ALA A 288 -46.10 99.44 11.61
CA ALA A 288 -45.90 100.19 12.86
C ALA A 288 -44.60 99.86 13.62
N GLN A 289 -43.50 99.53 12.94
CA GLN A 289 -42.18 99.38 13.57
C GLN A 289 -41.16 100.40 13.02
N GLY A 290 -40.70 101.30 13.88
CA GLY A 290 -39.60 102.24 13.64
C GLY A 290 -38.44 101.97 14.60
N THR A 291 -37.21 101.93 14.09
CA THR A 291 -36.13 101.09 14.65
C THR A 291 -35.07 101.78 15.51
N ASP A 292 -35.20 103.08 15.85
CA ASP A 292 -34.17 103.85 16.58
C ASP A 292 -34.63 104.58 17.86
N GLY A 293 -35.95 104.76 18.05
CA GLY A 293 -36.55 105.24 19.30
C GLY A 293 -36.95 106.72 19.32
N ASN A 294 -38.25 106.95 19.50
CA ASN A 294 -38.93 108.23 19.75
C ASN A 294 -38.86 109.32 18.66
N MET A 295 -39.87 109.31 17.78
CA MET A 295 -40.54 110.56 17.38
C MET A 295 -42.07 110.44 17.51
N TYR A 296 -42.62 111.09 18.54
CA TYR A 296 -44.07 111.21 18.77
C TYR A 296 -44.71 112.25 17.85
N TYR A 297 -45.94 111.99 17.40
CA TYR A 297 -46.85 113.04 16.91
C TYR A 297 -48.18 113.02 17.70
N GLY A 298 -48.36 114.03 18.55
CA GLY A 298 -49.55 114.21 19.39
C GLY A 298 -49.26 115.16 20.55
N ALA A 299 -49.75 116.41 20.49
CA ALA A 299 -49.39 117.44 21.46
C ALA A 299 -50.21 117.31 22.76
N GLY A 300 -49.54 117.05 23.90
CA GLY A 300 -50.20 116.91 25.21
C GLY A 300 -49.30 116.96 26.46
N ASN A 301 -48.00 116.67 26.32
CA ASN A 301 -46.97 116.55 27.38
C ASN A 301 -47.09 115.31 28.31
N PRO A 302 -45.96 114.79 28.84
CA PRO A 302 -45.87 113.35 29.16
C PRO A 302 -45.86 112.98 30.66
N PRO A 303 -46.14 111.71 31.01
CA PRO A 303 -45.63 111.10 32.23
C PRO A 303 -44.13 110.84 32.07
N ALA A 304 -43.30 111.45 32.92
CA ALA A 304 -41.85 111.35 32.78
C ALA A 304 -41.31 109.97 33.18
N VAL A 305 -40.53 109.34 32.29
CA VAL A 305 -39.55 108.33 32.67
C VAL A 305 -38.38 109.06 33.34
N LYS A 306 -37.89 108.54 34.47
CA LYS A 306 -36.57 108.92 34.97
C LYS A 306 -35.47 108.29 34.11
N THR A 307 -34.25 108.78 34.24
CA THR A 307 -33.04 108.16 33.65
C THR A 307 -32.69 106.79 34.26
N ASP A 308 -33.45 106.29 35.24
CA ASP A 308 -33.37 104.93 35.79
C ASP A 308 -34.39 103.95 35.16
N GLY A 309 -35.20 104.39 34.20
CA GLY A 309 -36.21 103.59 33.52
C GLY A 309 -37.60 103.56 34.19
N THR A 310 -37.77 104.17 35.38
CA THR A 310 -39.08 104.16 36.07
C THR A 310 -39.99 105.32 35.66
N VAL A 311 -41.26 105.01 35.34
CA VAL A 311 -42.35 105.99 35.10
C VAL A 311 -43.30 106.02 36.30
N THR A 312 -43.59 107.21 36.84
CA THR A 312 -44.48 107.37 38.01
C THR A 312 -45.88 107.85 37.63
N ALA A 313 -46.72 106.89 37.21
CA ALA A 313 -48.19 106.79 37.27
C ALA A 313 -49.13 108.03 37.26
N ALA A 314 -50.03 108.08 36.25
CA ALA A 314 -51.44 108.51 36.36
C ALA A 314 -52.22 108.13 35.05
N THR A 315 -52.98 107.04 35.01
CA THR A 315 -54.45 106.96 35.24
C THR A 315 -55.33 107.55 34.11
N TYR A 316 -55.96 106.68 33.31
CA TYR A 316 -56.91 107.02 32.23
C TYR A 316 -58.38 107.07 32.72
N PRO A 317 -59.15 108.13 32.40
CA PRO A 317 -60.58 108.21 32.73
C PRO A 317 -61.50 107.99 31.50
N GLY A 318 -61.71 106.73 31.09
CA GLY A 318 -62.73 106.37 30.09
C GLY A 318 -62.39 105.15 29.24
N THR A 319 -63.11 104.04 29.43
CA THR A 319 -62.99 102.82 28.62
C THR A 319 -63.68 103.00 27.27
N ASN A 320 -62.94 102.91 26.16
CA ASN A 320 -63.48 103.01 24.81
C ASN A 320 -63.51 101.61 24.17
N ALA A 321 -64.70 101.03 23.98
CA ALA A 321 -64.91 99.58 23.91
C ALA A 321 -64.73 98.95 22.50
N ASN A 322 -63.72 99.38 21.75
CA ASN A 322 -63.52 98.99 20.34
C ASN A 322 -62.16 98.30 20.03
N VAL A 323 -61.31 98.01 21.03
CA VAL A 323 -60.01 97.33 20.84
C VAL A 323 -59.73 96.41 22.04
N SER A 324 -60.06 95.11 21.94
CA SER A 324 -59.55 94.03 22.82
C SER A 324 -60.06 92.64 22.39
N SER A 325 -59.90 92.29 21.12
CA SER A 325 -59.86 90.90 20.59
C SER A 325 -59.83 90.95 19.06
N ALA A 326 -58.68 90.70 18.43
CA ALA A 326 -58.74 90.00 17.16
C ALA A 326 -59.36 88.62 17.40
N GLY A 327 -60.09 88.09 16.42
CA GLY A 327 -60.66 86.76 16.56
C GLY A 327 -59.57 85.70 16.43
N SER A 328 -59.31 84.91 17.48
CA SER A 328 -58.23 83.91 17.44
C SER A 328 -58.43 82.96 16.25
N ALA A 329 -57.38 82.70 15.47
CA ALA A 329 -57.48 81.89 14.26
C ALA A 329 -57.70 80.39 14.57
N SER A 330 -58.49 79.72 13.73
CA SER A 330 -58.76 78.28 13.80
C SER A 330 -57.55 77.48 13.29
N SER A 331 -56.62 77.22 14.19
CA SER A 331 -55.40 76.46 13.92
C SER A 331 -55.67 75.00 13.55
N ILE A 332 -54.94 74.50 12.56
CA ILE A 332 -54.83 73.06 12.28
C ILE A 332 -53.76 72.48 13.22
N SER A 333 -54.16 71.68 14.20
CA SER A 333 -53.24 71.00 15.13
C SER A 333 -52.72 69.66 14.59
N THR A 334 -53.30 69.16 13.50
CA THR A 334 -52.82 67.98 12.78
C THR A 334 -53.23 68.10 11.32
N GLN A 335 -52.26 68.21 10.41
CA GLN A 335 -52.51 68.20 8.97
C GLN A 335 -52.94 66.81 8.51
N PRO A 336 -53.68 66.70 7.39
CA PRO A 336 -53.87 65.41 6.71
C PRO A 336 -52.51 64.85 6.29
N ILE A 337 -52.29 63.55 6.50
CA ILE A 337 -51.11 62.84 6.00
C ILE A 337 -51.31 62.37 4.56
N ASP A 338 -50.23 62.36 3.78
CA ASP A 338 -50.20 61.72 2.48
C ASP A 338 -50.43 60.21 2.60
N ASN A 339 -51.12 59.64 1.62
CA ASN A 339 -51.49 58.22 1.62
C ASN A 339 -51.11 57.58 0.29
N SER A 340 -50.07 56.74 0.30
CA SER A 340 -49.81 55.80 -0.79
C SER A 340 -50.73 54.60 -0.66
N LEU A 341 -51.49 54.29 -1.72
CA LEU A 341 -52.53 53.25 -1.72
C LEU A 341 -52.38 52.34 -2.94
N ALA A 342 -52.52 51.02 -2.72
CA ALA A 342 -52.61 50.05 -3.80
C ALA A 342 -53.93 50.20 -4.58
N GLU A 343 -53.92 49.86 -5.86
CA GLU A 343 -55.13 49.89 -6.69
C GLU A 343 -56.20 48.92 -6.15
N GLY A 344 -57.43 49.40 -6.01
CA GLY A 344 -58.57 48.62 -5.49
C GLY A 344 -58.91 48.83 -4.01
N VAL A 345 -58.20 49.69 -3.26
CA VAL A 345 -58.63 50.09 -1.91
C VAL A 345 -60.00 50.79 -1.97
N THR A 346 -60.99 50.23 -1.27
CA THR A 346 -62.40 50.60 -1.43
C THR A 346 -62.81 51.90 -0.73
N THR A 347 -62.10 52.32 0.32
CA THR A 347 -62.38 53.56 1.07
C THR A 347 -61.11 54.10 1.73
N THR A 348 -60.91 55.42 1.70
CA THR A 348 -59.83 56.12 2.43
C THR A 348 -60.32 57.47 2.98
N THR A 349 -59.60 58.04 3.95
CA THR A 349 -60.01 59.26 4.66
C THR A 349 -58.84 60.23 4.88
N PHE A 350 -58.98 61.47 4.40
CA PHE A 350 -58.12 62.58 4.80
C PHE A 350 -58.79 63.33 5.94
N SER A 351 -58.15 63.36 7.12
CA SER A 351 -58.67 64.08 8.28
C SER A 351 -57.67 65.14 8.75
N ALA A 352 -58.14 66.36 8.94
CA ALA A 352 -57.43 67.38 9.70
C ALA A 352 -58.00 67.44 11.12
N VAL A 353 -57.18 67.79 12.11
CA VAL A 353 -57.67 68.18 13.44
C VAL A 353 -57.48 69.68 13.60
N THR A 354 -58.52 70.37 14.05
CA THR A 354 -58.49 71.82 14.29
C THR A 354 -58.85 72.15 15.72
N THR A 355 -58.24 73.21 16.24
CA THR A 355 -58.76 73.93 17.40
C THR A 355 -59.56 75.11 16.85
N ALA A 356 -60.89 75.07 17.01
CA ALA A 356 -61.74 76.17 16.57
C ALA A 356 -61.46 77.43 17.40
N GLY A 357 -61.13 78.51 16.71
CA GLY A 357 -60.98 79.84 17.29
C GLY A 357 -62.32 80.55 17.50
N SER A 358 -62.32 81.88 17.56
CA SER A 358 -63.56 82.64 17.80
C SER A 358 -64.49 82.68 16.59
N GLY A 359 -65.73 83.12 16.84
CA GLY A 359 -66.75 83.32 15.82
C GLY A 359 -67.24 82.01 15.18
N THR A 360 -67.48 82.06 13.86
CA THR A 360 -68.01 80.92 13.10
C THR A 360 -66.96 80.40 12.14
N THR A 361 -66.43 79.21 12.39
CA THR A 361 -65.51 78.53 11.47
C THR A 361 -66.28 77.75 10.40
N SER A 362 -65.86 77.84 9.14
CA SER A 362 -66.33 77.02 8.03
C SER A 362 -65.18 76.30 7.32
N TYR A 363 -65.50 75.14 6.76
CA TYR A 363 -64.57 74.20 6.14
C TYR A 363 -64.95 73.98 4.68
N GLN A 364 -63.97 73.89 3.78
CA GLN A 364 -64.18 73.51 2.39
C GLN A 364 -62.94 72.79 1.85
N TRP A 365 -63.07 71.50 1.56
CA TRP A 365 -62.05 70.75 0.85
C TRP A 365 -61.94 71.18 -0.61
N GLN A 366 -60.71 71.20 -1.12
CA GLN A 366 -60.38 71.46 -2.51
C GLN A 366 -59.44 70.38 -3.05
N GLN A 367 -59.58 70.07 -4.33
CA GLN A 367 -58.69 69.16 -5.07
C GLN A 367 -57.92 69.95 -6.14
N SER A 368 -56.70 69.51 -6.43
CA SER A 368 -55.91 69.87 -7.60
C SER A 368 -55.53 68.58 -8.35
N THR A 369 -55.64 68.62 -9.68
CA THR A 369 -55.23 67.53 -10.59
C THR A 369 -53.99 67.92 -11.39
N ASP A 370 -53.28 68.96 -10.93
CA ASP A 370 -52.15 69.62 -11.59
C ASP A 370 -51.10 70.04 -10.55
N ASN A 371 -50.81 69.11 -9.64
CA ASN A 371 -49.81 69.15 -8.57
C ASN A 371 -49.78 70.45 -7.74
N GLY A 372 -50.97 70.97 -7.42
CA GLY A 372 -51.17 72.16 -6.59
C GLY A 372 -51.30 73.48 -7.36
N THR A 373 -51.33 73.46 -8.69
CA THR A 373 -51.38 74.70 -9.51
C THR A 373 -52.76 75.34 -9.52
N ASN A 374 -53.84 74.58 -9.78
CA ASN A 374 -55.22 75.06 -9.77
C ASN A 374 -56.09 74.24 -8.80
N TRP A 375 -56.88 74.93 -7.98
CA TRP A 375 -57.67 74.33 -6.92
C TRP A 375 -59.17 74.51 -7.16
N THR A 376 -59.92 73.41 -7.06
CA THR A 376 -61.38 73.38 -7.23
C THR A 376 -62.05 72.80 -5.99
N ASN A 377 -63.20 73.35 -5.59
CA ASN A 377 -63.94 72.83 -4.43
C ASN A 377 -64.44 71.40 -4.68
N VAL A 378 -64.16 70.51 -3.74
CA VAL A 378 -64.80 69.18 -3.68
C VAL A 378 -66.26 69.36 -3.26
N LEU A 379 -67.14 68.53 -3.80
CA LEU A 379 -68.57 68.47 -3.46
C LEU A 379 -68.92 67.03 -3.07
N ASP A 380 -69.86 66.84 -2.14
CA ASP A 380 -70.30 65.51 -1.73
C ASP A 380 -71.13 64.82 -2.83
N ASP A 381 -70.71 63.64 -3.25
CA ASP A 381 -71.33 62.83 -4.31
C ASP A 381 -71.21 61.31 -4.03
N SER A 382 -71.00 60.47 -5.05
CA SER A 382 -70.78 59.02 -4.90
C SER A 382 -69.32 58.63 -4.61
N MET A 383 -68.36 59.53 -4.89
CA MET A 383 -66.92 59.33 -4.67
C MET A 383 -66.48 60.04 -3.39
N TYR A 384 -66.93 61.28 -3.17
CA TYR A 384 -66.54 62.12 -2.04
C TYR A 384 -67.67 62.30 -1.03
N SER A 385 -67.33 62.34 0.26
CA SER A 385 -68.24 62.78 1.33
C SER A 385 -67.50 63.50 2.45
N GLY A 386 -68.15 64.47 3.09
CA GLY A 386 -67.56 65.28 4.15
C GLY A 386 -66.78 66.51 3.67
N SER A 387 -66.96 66.95 2.42
CA SER A 387 -66.25 68.07 1.77
C SER A 387 -66.37 69.43 2.48
N THR A 388 -67.33 69.60 3.40
CA THR A 388 -67.49 70.79 4.25
C THR A 388 -67.26 70.49 5.74
N THR A 389 -66.46 69.46 6.04
CA THR A 389 -66.10 69.00 7.38
C THR A 389 -64.59 68.79 7.53
N LEU A 390 -64.14 68.41 8.72
CA LEU A 390 -62.73 68.11 9.00
C LEU A 390 -62.21 66.80 8.37
N THR A 391 -63.10 65.91 7.94
CA THR A 391 -62.74 64.62 7.33
C THR A 391 -63.37 64.49 5.94
N LEU A 392 -62.54 64.42 4.90
CA LEU A 392 -62.94 64.03 3.57
C LEU A 392 -62.77 62.52 3.40
N THR A 393 -63.87 61.82 3.10
CA THR A 393 -63.87 60.38 2.82
C THR A 393 -64.00 60.14 1.32
N LEU A 394 -63.07 59.38 0.75
CA LEU A 394 -63.08 58.94 -0.65
C LEU A 394 -63.52 57.46 -0.70
N THR A 395 -64.43 57.13 -1.61
CA THR A 395 -64.93 55.76 -1.83
C THR A 395 -64.75 55.38 -3.29
N GLY A 396 -64.12 54.22 -3.55
CA GLY A 396 -63.86 53.75 -4.92
C GLY A 396 -62.78 54.54 -5.65
N VAL A 397 -61.60 54.70 -5.05
CA VAL A 397 -60.43 55.35 -5.67
C VAL A 397 -59.95 54.54 -6.88
N THR A 398 -59.57 55.22 -7.96
CA THR A 398 -59.07 54.61 -9.20
C THR A 398 -57.66 55.10 -9.54
N SER A 399 -56.90 54.30 -10.31
CA SER A 399 -55.53 54.65 -10.77
C SER A 399 -55.42 55.97 -11.54
N SER A 400 -56.51 56.45 -12.13
CA SER A 400 -56.61 57.78 -12.76
C SER A 400 -56.57 58.97 -11.77
N MET A 401 -56.55 58.72 -10.47
CA MET A 401 -56.43 59.73 -9.40
C MET A 401 -55.00 59.83 -8.84
N ASN A 402 -54.04 59.11 -9.43
CA ASN A 402 -52.63 59.20 -9.01
C ASN A 402 -52.10 60.64 -9.22
N GLY A 403 -51.34 61.15 -8.25
CA GLY A 403 -50.86 62.55 -8.25
C GLY A 403 -51.93 63.63 -7.99
N TYR A 404 -53.15 63.26 -7.59
CA TYR A 404 -54.16 64.25 -7.15
C TYR A 404 -53.82 64.74 -5.74
N THR A 405 -53.80 66.06 -5.55
CA THR A 405 -53.53 66.69 -4.26
C THR A 405 -54.79 67.30 -3.66
N TYR A 406 -54.92 67.23 -2.33
CA TYR A 406 -56.11 67.67 -1.60
C TYR A 406 -55.71 68.63 -0.48
N ARG A 407 -56.48 69.71 -0.29
CA ARG A 407 -56.29 70.64 0.82
C ARG A 407 -57.61 71.02 1.48
N LEU A 408 -57.57 71.25 2.78
CA LEU A 408 -58.69 71.80 3.53
C LEU A 408 -58.54 73.32 3.65
N ASN A 409 -59.44 74.08 3.01
CA ASN A 409 -59.54 75.51 3.24
C ASN A 409 -60.42 75.79 4.46
N ILE A 410 -59.98 76.70 5.32
CA ILE A 410 -60.65 77.06 6.59
C ILE A 410 -60.86 78.58 6.60
N ALA A 411 -62.07 79.01 6.95
CA ALA A 411 -62.39 80.43 7.09
C ALA A 411 -63.12 80.72 8.40
N GLN A 412 -62.93 81.92 8.93
CA GLN A 412 -63.68 82.48 10.07
C GLN A 412 -64.31 83.82 9.71
N SER A 413 -65.33 84.20 10.48
CA SER A 413 -66.10 85.43 10.31
C SER A 413 -65.37 86.72 10.69
N ASP A 414 -64.30 86.64 11.48
CA ASP A 414 -63.84 87.69 12.38
C ASP A 414 -62.31 87.86 12.47
N PHE A 415 -61.53 87.07 11.72
CA PHE A 415 -60.08 87.25 11.58
C PHE A 415 -59.72 87.92 10.24
N GLN A 416 -58.81 88.91 10.25
CA GLN A 416 -58.55 89.74 9.07
C GLN A 416 -57.15 90.42 9.08
N CYS A 417 -56.08 89.65 9.25
CA CYS A 417 -54.71 90.11 8.94
C CYS A 417 -53.84 89.03 8.28
N CYS A 418 -52.85 89.50 7.52
CA CYS A 418 -51.75 88.84 6.82
C CYS A 418 -51.81 87.31 6.54
N SER A 419 -51.80 86.98 5.24
CA SER A 419 -51.35 85.66 4.77
C SER A 419 -49.84 85.51 4.94
N PHE A 420 -49.41 84.61 5.81
CA PHE A 420 -48.02 84.16 5.89
C PHE A 420 -47.79 83.07 4.84
N ILE A 421 -47.01 83.38 3.79
CA ILE A 421 -46.32 82.35 3.02
C ILE A 421 -45.02 82.08 3.78
N LEU A 422 -44.96 80.96 4.49
CA LEU A 422 -43.69 80.44 4.99
C LEU A 422 -42.85 80.03 3.78
N ALA A 423 -41.57 80.41 3.76
CA ALA A 423 -40.62 79.85 2.82
C ALA A 423 -40.30 78.42 3.27
N SER A 424 -40.93 77.43 2.64
CA SER A 424 -40.43 76.06 2.69
C SER A 424 -39.04 76.02 2.03
N PRO A 425 -38.13 75.15 2.49
CA PRO A 425 -36.99 74.78 1.64
C PRO A 425 -37.51 74.22 0.29
N PRO A 426 -36.70 74.25 -0.78
CA PRO A 426 -37.04 73.54 -2.00
C PRO A 426 -37.22 72.05 -1.67
N SER A 427 -38.24 71.43 -2.27
CA SER A 427 -38.50 70.00 -2.19
C SER A 427 -37.78 69.33 -3.35
N ILE A 428 -36.63 68.71 -3.04
CA ILE A 428 -35.80 68.00 -4.01
C ILE A 428 -36.32 66.56 -4.17
N ILE A 429 -36.17 65.98 -5.36
CA ILE A 429 -36.58 64.60 -5.65
C ILE A 429 -35.43 63.86 -6.35
N ASP A 430 -34.86 62.86 -5.68
CA ASP A 430 -33.73 62.06 -6.17
C ASP A 430 -33.91 61.57 -7.62
N ASP A 431 -32.86 61.73 -8.44
CA ASP A 431 -32.84 61.31 -9.83
C ASP A 431 -32.28 59.89 -9.94
N ASN A 432 -32.98 59.03 -10.67
CA ASN A 432 -32.48 57.70 -11.04
C ASN A 432 -32.57 57.51 -12.55
N LEU A 433 -31.42 57.30 -13.19
CA LEU A 433 -31.30 57.21 -14.64
C LEU A 433 -30.47 55.99 -15.06
N THR A 434 -30.77 55.49 -16.25
CA THR A 434 -30.11 54.33 -16.85
C THR A 434 -29.66 54.63 -18.26
N SER A 435 -28.42 54.26 -18.61
CA SER A 435 -27.92 54.26 -19.98
C SER A 435 -27.33 52.88 -20.32
N THR A 436 -27.14 52.61 -21.60
CA THR A 436 -26.16 51.59 -22.02
C THR A 436 -24.74 52.11 -21.77
N GLU A 437 -23.75 51.22 -21.81
CA GLU A 437 -22.35 51.64 -21.92
C GLU A 437 -22.03 52.29 -23.28
N ASP A 438 -20.81 52.83 -23.40
CA ASP A 438 -20.23 53.61 -24.51
C ASP A 438 -20.98 54.87 -24.99
N LEU A 439 -22.22 55.09 -24.54
CA LEU A 439 -23.03 56.24 -24.91
C LEU A 439 -23.10 57.27 -23.78
N PRO A 440 -22.77 58.55 -24.05
CA PRO A 440 -22.96 59.62 -23.08
C PRO A 440 -24.43 59.80 -22.68
N LEU A 441 -24.69 59.78 -21.37
CA LEU A 441 -25.96 60.14 -20.76
C LEU A 441 -26.01 61.64 -20.50
N SER A 442 -27.18 62.27 -20.63
CA SER A 442 -27.38 63.66 -20.21
C SER A 442 -28.81 63.88 -19.73
N GLY A 443 -28.96 64.73 -18.71
CA GLY A 443 -30.23 65.02 -18.06
C GLY A 443 -30.22 66.40 -17.38
N ASN A 444 -31.23 66.66 -16.55
CA ASN A 444 -31.26 67.84 -15.69
C ASN A 444 -31.97 67.50 -14.37
N VAL A 445 -31.26 67.67 -13.26
CA VAL A 445 -31.69 67.28 -11.90
C VAL A 445 -32.76 68.20 -11.30
N LEU A 446 -33.06 69.34 -11.91
CA LEU A 446 -34.03 70.33 -11.41
C LEU A 446 -35.39 70.23 -12.14
N THR A 447 -35.72 69.09 -12.75
CA THR A 447 -36.90 68.95 -13.64
C THR A 447 -38.15 68.37 -12.97
N ASN A 448 -37.94 67.71 -11.83
CA ASN A 448 -38.87 67.11 -10.88
C ASN A 448 -38.99 67.97 -9.60
N ASP A 449 -37.93 68.68 -9.22
CA ASP A 449 -37.85 69.59 -8.07
C ASP A 449 -38.91 70.70 -8.05
N SER A 450 -39.26 71.16 -6.84
CA SER A 450 -40.21 72.26 -6.65
C SER A 450 -39.93 73.10 -5.39
N GLY A 451 -40.58 74.25 -5.23
CA GLY A 451 -40.38 75.13 -4.08
C GLY A 451 -41.47 76.19 -3.93
N SER A 452 -41.77 76.60 -2.69
CA SER A 452 -42.98 77.36 -2.35
C SER A 452 -42.83 78.89 -2.53
N GLY A 453 -42.47 79.34 -3.74
CA GLY A 453 -42.30 80.76 -4.08
C GLY A 453 -43.25 81.24 -5.19
N SER A 454 -43.70 82.50 -5.12
CA SER A 454 -44.45 83.14 -6.23
C SER A 454 -43.95 84.59 -6.46
N PRO A 455 -43.45 84.94 -7.67
CA PRO A 455 -43.24 84.06 -8.82
C PRO A 455 -42.27 82.91 -8.50
N ALA A 456 -42.30 81.84 -9.30
CA ALA A 456 -41.39 80.71 -9.12
C ALA A 456 -39.93 81.22 -9.21
N VAL A 457 -39.18 81.02 -8.14
CA VAL A 457 -37.74 81.31 -8.07
C VAL A 457 -36.97 80.32 -8.94
N THR A 458 -35.84 80.76 -9.49
CA THR A 458 -35.02 79.91 -10.35
C THR A 458 -34.08 79.10 -9.47
N PHE A 459 -34.28 77.78 -9.41
CA PHE A 459 -33.34 76.89 -8.72
C PHE A 459 -31.98 76.88 -9.41
N THR A 460 -30.92 76.82 -8.61
CA THR A 460 -29.56 76.63 -9.12
C THR A 460 -28.80 75.63 -8.28
N VAL A 461 -27.99 74.79 -8.93
CA VAL A 461 -27.09 73.87 -8.24
C VAL A 461 -25.89 74.66 -7.72
N SER A 462 -25.79 74.74 -6.40
CA SER A 462 -24.79 75.53 -5.68
C SER A 462 -23.49 74.79 -5.42
N GLY A 463 -23.54 73.45 -5.44
CA GLY A 463 -22.42 72.54 -5.27
C GLY A 463 -22.86 71.08 -5.40
N TYR A 464 -21.89 70.17 -5.45
CA TYR A 464 -22.14 68.72 -5.45
C TYR A 464 -20.94 67.97 -4.85
N SER A 465 -21.15 66.69 -4.56
CA SER A 465 -20.10 65.76 -4.17
C SER A 465 -20.32 64.40 -4.82
N ILE A 466 -19.27 63.61 -4.98
CA ILE A 466 -19.33 62.26 -5.58
C ILE A 466 -18.91 61.25 -4.51
N ALA A 467 -19.75 60.25 -4.26
CA ALA A 467 -19.53 59.26 -3.23
C ALA A 467 -18.14 58.58 -3.36
N GLY A 468 -17.39 58.52 -2.26
CA GLY A 468 -16.05 57.92 -2.22
C GLY A 468 -14.90 58.77 -2.80
N LEU A 469 -15.17 59.89 -3.47
CA LEU A 469 -14.14 60.78 -4.02
C LEU A 469 -13.94 62.02 -3.13
N THR A 470 -12.69 62.44 -2.95
CA THR A 470 -12.33 63.63 -2.15
C THR A 470 -11.80 64.73 -3.05
N GLY A 471 -12.50 65.87 -3.08
CA GLY A 471 -12.06 67.05 -3.81
C GLY A 471 -12.94 68.28 -3.59
N PRO A 472 -12.48 69.47 -4.01
CA PRO A 472 -13.34 70.60 -4.28
C PRO A 472 -13.93 70.46 -5.69
N PHE A 473 -15.04 69.72 -5.82
CA PHE A 473 -15.76 69.61 -7.09
C PHE A 473 -16.31 70.98 -7.51
N THR A 474 -16.19 71.33 -8.79
CA THR A 474 -16.55 72.67 -9.28
C THR A 474 -17.71 72.60 -10.27
N ILE A 475 -18.68 73.50 -10.13
CA ILE A 475 -19.82 73.59 -11.04
C ILE A 475 -19.34 74.08 -12.43
N GLY A 476 -19.74 73.38 -13.49
CA GLY A 476 -19.38 73.67 -14.87
C GLY A 476 -18.00 73.14 -15.31
N THR A 477 -17.34 72.30 -14.51
CA THR A 477 -16.13 71.56 -14.93
C THR A 477 -16.42 70.08 -15.15
N VAL A 478 -15.62 69.46 -16.03
CA VAL A 478 -15.66 68.01 -16.26
C VAL A 478 -14.73 67.36 -15.24
N GLU A 479 -15.31 66.60 -14.31
CA GLU A 479 -14.59 65.84 -13.30
C GLU A 479 -14.45 64.37 -13.73
N THR A 480 -13.35 63.72 -13.34
CA THR A 480 -13.09 62.31 -13.66
C THR A 480 -13.43 61.41 -12.48
N ILE A 481 -14.26 60.40 -12.70
CA ILE A 481 -14.52 59.30 -11.78
C ILE A 481 -13.59 58.14 -12.19
N PRO A 482 -12.53 57.82 -11.41
CA PRO A 482 -11.51 56.85 -11.82
C PRO A 482 -12.09 55.49 -12.21
N SER A 483 -11.67 54.98 -13.37
CA SER A 483 -12.13 53.71 -13.97
C SER A 483 -13.64 53.59 -14.25
N ILE A 484 -14.40 54.69 -14.19
CA ILE A 484 -15.87 54.69 -14.33
C ILE A 484 -16.35 55.65 -15.41
N GLY A 485 -15.84 56.89 -15.43
CA GLY A 485 -16.24 57.86 -16.45
C GLY A 485 -15.85 59.30 -16.14
N THR A 486 -16.51 60.24 -16.81
CA THR A 486 -16.43 61.67 -16.53
C THR A 486 -17.82 62.26 -16.35
N ILE A 487 -17.97 63.16 -15.37
CA ILE A 487 -19.23 63.85 -15.05
C ILE A 487 -19.03 65.37 -15.19
N LEU A 488 -20.02 66.05 -15.79
CA LEU A 488 -20.15 67.49 -15.84
C LEU A 488 -21.49 67.86 -15.20
N VAL A 489 -21.49 68.72 -14.18
CA VAL A 489 -22.72 69.25 -13.53
C VAL A 489 -22.71 70.77 -13.64
N ASN A 490 -23.76 71.35 -14.23
CA ASN A 490 -23.91 72.79 -14.44
C ASN A 490 -24.86 73.44 -13.42
N SER A 491 -24.73 74.76 -13.24
CA SER A 491 -25.53 75.52 -12.27
C SER A 491 -27.03 75.57 -12.59
N ASP A 492 -27.43 75.28 -13.82
CA ASP A 492 -28.82 75.22 -14.29
C ASP A 492 -29.44 73.81 -14.15
N GLY A 493 -28.77 72.91 -13.41
CA GLY A 493 -29.20 71.53 -13.21
C GLY A 493 -28.82 70.58 -14.32
N THR A 494 -28.41 71.07 -15.51
CA THR A 494 -28.02 70.18 -16.61
C THR A 494 -26.75 69.43 -16.28
N PHE A 495 -26.69 68.15 -16.65
CA PHE A 495 -25.50 67.33 -16.46
C PHE A 495 -25.26 66.41 -17.66
N THR A 496 -24.00 65.99 -17.83
CA THR A 496 -23.57 64.98 -18.78
C THR A 496 -22.63 64.00 -18.10
N PHE A 497 -22.97 62.71 -18.14
CA PHE A 497 -22.08 61.62 -17.77
C PHE A 497 -21.61 60.91 -19.04
N THR A 498 -20.32 60.60 -19.12
CA THR A 498 -19.74 59.77 -20.17
C THR A 498 -19.01 58.62 -19.51
N PRO A 499 -19.40 57.35 -19.71
CA PRO A 499 -18.67 56.22 -19.15
C PRO A 499 -17.25 56.12 -19.73
N VAL A 500 -16.36 55.41 -19.05
CA VAL A 500 -15.19 54.83 -19.71
C VAL A 500 -15.68 53.78 -20.72
N MET A 501 -14.95 53.61 -21.81
CA MET A 501 -15.18 52.54 -22.79
C MET A 501 -15.32 51.18 -22.09
N ASN A 502 -16.41 50.48 -22.36
CA ASN A 502 -16.73 49.16 -21.79
C ASN A 502 -16.86 49.16 -20.25
N TYR A 503 -17.46 50.23 -19.69
CA TYR A 503 -17.86 50.30 -18.28
C TYR A 503 -19.36 50.05 -18.11
N ASN A 504 -19.70 48.94 -17.46
CA ASN A 504 -21.03 48.64 -16.92
C ASN A 504 -21.04 48.73 -15.37
N GLY A 505 -22.21 48.95 -14.78
CA GLY A 505 -22.40 48.97 -13.32
C GLY A 505 -23.00 50.27 -12.76
N THR A 506 -22.91 50.44 -11.45
CA THR A 506 -23.46 51.62 -10.75
C THR A 506 -22.40 52.71 -10.58
N VAL A 507 -22.69 53.90 -11.07
CA VAL A 507 -21.85 55.08 -10.88
C VAL A 507 -21.96 55.53 -9.41
N PRO A 508 -20.87 55.96 -8.74
CA PRO A 508 -20.93 56.48 -7.38
C PRO A 508 -21.89 57.68 -7.32
N VAL A 509 -22.81 57.63 -6.36
CA VAL A 509 -23.90 58.60 -6.20
C VAL A 509 -23.37 60.03 -6.18
N ILE A 510 -24.01 60.92 -6.95
CA ILE A 510 -23.68 62.34 -7.03
C ILE A 510 -24.71 63.14 -6.23
N THR A 511 -24.43 63.40 -4.95
CA THR A 511 -25.27 64.26 -4.11
C THR A 511 -25.08 65.72 -4.52
N TYR A 512 -26.16 66.40 -4.91
CA TYR A 512 -26.15 67.80 -5.33
C TYR A 512 -26.93 68.70 -4.35
N THR A 513 -26.47 69.93 -4.16
CA THR A 513 -27.09 70.90 -3.24
C THR A 513 -27.71 72.06 -4.03
N VAL A 514 -29.03 72.18 -3.95
CA VAL A 514 -29.82 73.22 -4.64
C VAL A 514 -30.00 74.41 -3.71
N SER A 515 -29.89 75.62 -4.25
CA SER A 515 -30.22 76.86 -3.54
C SER A 515 -31.23 77.71 -4.30
N ASP A 516 -32.16 78.32 -3.57
CA ASP A 516 -33.06 79.36 -4.09
C ASP A 516 -32.47 80.78 -3.91
N GLU A 517 -33.10 81.78 -4.56
CA GLU A 517 -32.68 83.21 -4.45
C GLU A 517 -32.96 83.82 -3.06
N ASN A 518 -33.64 83.10 -2.17
CA ASN A 518 -34.01 83.52 -0.82
C ASN A 518 -33.08 82.96 0.27
N GLY A 519 -32.16 82.05 -0.07
CA GLY A 519 -31.21 81.42 0.84
C GLY A 519 -31.68 80.10 1.44
N GLY A 520 -32.79 79.53 0.96
CA GLY A 520 -33.15 78.14 1.21
C GLY A 520 -32.18 77.20 0.50
N MET A 521 -31.80 76.10 1.17
CA MET A 521 -30.97 75.05 0.61
C MET A 521 -31.53 73.68 1.00
N ASP A 522 -31.47 72.74 0.07
CA ASP A 522 -31.72 71.31 0.30
C ASP A 522 -30.80 70.47 -0.62
N SER A 523 -30.82 69.15 -0.54
CA SER A 523 -29.96 68.28 -1.38
C SER A 523 -30.63 66.97 -1.76
N GLY A 524 -30.34 66.50 -2.97
CA GLY A 524 -30.82 65.22 -3.51
C GLY A 524 -29.68 64.41 -4.14
N ASP A 525 -29.93 63.14 -4.39
CA ASP A 525 -28.98 62.19 -4.95
C ASP A 525 -29.28 61.89 -6.42
N LEU A 526 -28.28 62.11 -7.29
CA LEU A 526 -28.28 61.60 -8.67
C LEU A 526 -27.63 60.21 -8.72
N THR A 527 -28.44 59.21 -9.00
CA THR A 527 -28.05 57.81 -9.22
C THR A 527 -28.03 57.49 -10.71
N ILE A 528 -26.91 56.94 -11.20
CA ILE A 528 -26.76 56.50 -12.60
C ILE A 528 -26.35 55.02 -12.61
N THR A 529 -27.09 54.22 -13.38
CA THR A 529 -26.74 52.82 -13.68
C THR A 529 -26.42 52.67 -15.16
N VAL A 530 -25.29 52.05 -15.47
CA VAL A 530 -24.89 51.71 -16.83
C VAL A 530 -25.14 50.21 -17.05
N THR A 531 -26.04 49.87 -17.96
CA THR A 531 -26.33 48.48 -18.35
C THR A 531 -25.40 48.05 -19.46
N SER A 532 -24.91 46.80 -19.42
CA SER A 532 -24.03 46.34 -20.48
C SER A 532 -24.71 46.17 -21.83
N VAL A 533 -23.88 46.23 -22.87
CA VAL A 533 -24.17 45.84 -24.24
C VAL A 533 -23.20 44.72 -24.57
N ASN A 534 -23.67 43.68 -25.26
CA ASN A 534 -22.78 42.59 -25.64
C ASN A 534 -21.81 43.07 -26.73
N ASP A 535 -20.51 43.01 -26.46
CA ASP A 535 -19.48 43.41 -27.42
C ASP A 535 -19.27 42.30 -28.48
N MET A 536 -18.19 42.35 -29.25
CA MET A 536 -17.75 41.19 -30.04
C MET A 536 -16.53 40.53 -29.37
N PRO A 537 -16.45 39.19 -29.35
CA PRO A 537 -15.22 38.51 -28.94
C PRO A 537 -14.07 38.87 -29.89
N VAL A 538 -12.83 38.76 -29.42
CA VAL A 538 -11.62 39.04 -30.19
C VAL A 538 -10.82 37.75 -30.31
N ALA A 539 -10.69 37.25 -31.53
CA ALA A 539 -9.91 36.06 -31.85
C ALA A 539 -8.42 36.40 -32.08
N VAL A 540 -7.53 35.47 -31.78
CA VAL A 540 -6.07 35.64 -31.89
C VAL A 540 -5.43 34.42 -32.57
N ASP A 541 -4.90 34.60 -33.78
CA ASP A 541 -4.29 33.54 -34.60
C ASP A 541 -3.32 32.62 -33.84
N ASP A 542 -3.55 31.30 -33.97
CA ASP A 542 -2.72 30.26 -33.36
C ASP A 542 -1.61 29.77 -34.29
N VAL A 543 -0.45 29.48 -33.70
CA VAL A 543 0.66 28.82 -34.40
C VAL A 543 1.15 27.64 -33.58
N VAL A 544 1.11 26.44 -34.17
CA VAL A 544 1.57 25.21 -33.52
C VAL A 544 2.48 24.40 -34.45
N THR A 545 3.49 23.76 -33.85
CA THR A 545 4.47 22.92 -34.53
C THR A 545 4.51 21.53 -33.91
N THR A 546 4.57 20.49 -34.74
CA THR A 546 4.72 19.10 -34.29
C THR A 546 5.74 18.36 -35.16
N PRO A 547 6.51 17.39 -34.63
CA PRO A 547 7.22 16.43 -35.47
C PRO A 547 6.25 15.66 -36.37
N GLU A 548 6.73 15.11 -37.49
CA GLU A 548 5.92 14.13 -38.22
C GLU A 548 5.67 12.86 -37.40
N ASP A 549 4.65 12.11 -37.82
CA ASP A 549 4.02 10.97 -37.11
C ASP A 549 3.48 11.26 -35.69
N SER A 550 3.71 12.48 -35.16
CA SER A 550 3.33 12.89 -33.81
C SER A 550 2.03 13.71 -33.84
N PRO A 551 0.92 13.19 -33.27
CA PRO A 551 -0.29 13.99 -33.09
C PRO A 551 -0.04 15.16 -32.15
N VAL A 552 -0.65 16.31 -32.45
CA VAL A 552 -0.56 17.51 -31.61
C VAL A 552 -1.93 18.01 -31.21
N SER A 553 -2.05 18.41 -29.95
CA SER A 553 -3.26 18.96 -29.36
C SER A 553 -3.01 20.32 -28.73
N GLY A 554 -4.04 21.14 -28.72
CA GLY A 554 -4.03 22.48 -28.13
C GLY A 554 -5.46 22.98 -27.91
N ASN A 555 -5.62 24.28 -27.63
CA ASN A 555 -6.94 24.91 -27.55
C ASN A 555 -6.89 26.35 -28.09
N VAL A 556 -7.70 26.60 -29.12
CA VAL A 556 -7.72 27.86 -29.88
C VAL A 556 -8.38 29.05 -29.19
N LEU A 557 -8.98 28.83 -28.00
CA LEU A 557 -9.67 29.85 -27.21
C LEU A 557 -8.85 30.30 -25.99
N THR A 558 -7.56 29.96 -25.90
CA THR A 558 -6.71 30.22 -24.70
C THR A 558 -6.04 31.59 -24.70
N ASN A 559 -5.98 32.20 -25.87
CA ASN A 559 -5.44 33.50 -26.25
C ASN A 559 -6.55 34.50 -26.66
N ASP A 560 -7.70 33.98 -27.09
CA ASP A 560 -8.90 34.76 -27.38
C ASP A 560 -9.46 35.47 -26.14
N THR A 561 -10.20 36.56 -26.35
CA THR A 561 -10.77 37.36 -25.26
C THR A 561 -12.19 37.85 -25.56
N ASP A 562 -12.95 38.08 -24.49
CA ASP A 562 -14.28 38.68 -24.49
C ASP A 562 -14.31 39.77 -23.41
N VAL A 563 -15.02 40.86 -23.66
CA VAL A 563 -15.04 42.06 -22.81
C VAL A 563 -15.84 41.83 -21.53
N GLU A 564 -17.02 41.21 -21.64
CA GLU A 564 -17.88 40.87 -20.50
C GLU A 564 -17.37 39.64 -19.73
N GLY A 565 -16.43 38.90 -20.33
CA GLY A 565 -15.95 37.60 -19.83
C GLY A 565 -16.90 36.46 -20.16
N ASN A 566 -17.65 36.56 -21.26
CA ASN A 566 -18.52 35.50 -21.76
C ASN A 566 -17.71 34.21 -22.04
N THR A 567 -18.35 33.05 -21.87
CA THR A 567 -17.70 31.76 -22.15
C THR A 567 -17.60 31.54 -23.66
N LEU A 568 -16.40 31.75 -24.21
CA LEU A 568 -16.11 31.53 -25.62
C LEU A 568 -16.31 30.08 -26.03
N THR A 569 -16.78 29.88 -27.27
CA THR A 569 -16.95 28.57 -27.90
C THR A 569 -16.60 28.63 -29.39
N VAL A 570 -16.15 27.50 -29.97
CA VAL A 570 -15.98 27.41 -31.43
C VAL A 570 -17.30 26.99 -32.07
N SER A 571 -17.90 27.92 -32.82
CA SER A 571 -19.19 27.76 -33.50
C SER A 571 -19.09 27.06 -34.87
N GLY A 572 -17.90 27.06 -35.49
CA GLY A 572 -17.62 26.41 -36.77
C GLY A 572 -16.16 26.59 -37.19
N TYR A 573 -15.75 25.93 -38.28
CA TYR A 573 -14.44 26.13 -38.91
C TYR A 573 -14.45 25.80 -40.40
N SER A 574 -13.39 26.23 -41.10
CA SER A 574 -13.12 25.87 -42.50
C SER A 574 -11.62 25.64 -42.72
N ILE A 575 -11.26 24.84 -43.72
CA ILE A 575 -9.87 24.51 -44.04
C ILE A 575 -9.54 25.07 -45.42
N VAL A 576 -8.50 25.89 -45.53
CA VAL A 576 -8.16 26.61 -46.76
C VAL A 576 -7.93 25.64 -47.93
N GLY A 577 -8.73 25.80 -48.99
CA GLY A 577 -8.65 24.98 -50.21
C GLY A 577 -9.38 23.63 -50.15
N ILE A 578 -9.86 23.18 -48.98
CA ILE A 578 -10.62 21.93 -48.83
C ILE A 578 -12.11 22.25 -48.76
N THR A 579 -12.94 21.60 -49.59
CA THR A 579 -14.39 21.84 -49.65
C THR A 579 -15.16 20.70 -48.99
N GLY A 580 -15.86 20.98 -47.88
CA GLY A 580 -16.74 20.03 -47.22
C GLY A 580 -17.61 20.67 -46.14
N PRO A 581 -18.62 19.95 -45.61
CA PRO A 581 -19.31 20.33 -44.39
C PRO A 581 -18.44 19.92 -43.18
N PHE A 582 -17.62 20.83 -42.68
CA PHE A 582 -16.86 20.62 -41.44
C PHE A 582 -17.81 20.69 -40.24
N THR A 583 -17.71 19.72 -39.33
CA THR A 583 -18.59 19.64 -38.14
C THR A 583 -17.75 19.57 -36.88
N ILE A 584 -18.05 20.45 -35.93
CA ILE A 584 -17.40 20.52 -34.61
C ILE A 584 -17.56 19.18 -33.87
N GLY A 585 -16.50 18.74 -33.20
CA GLY A 585 -16.45 17.45 -32.49
C GLY A 585 -16.35 16.21 -33.40
N THR A 586 -16.07 16.38 -34.70
CA THR A 586 -15.90 15.26 -35.64
C THR A 586 -14.58 15.34 -36.41
N PRO A 587 -13.92 14.20 -36.73
CA PRO A 587 -12.70 14.21 -37.52
C PRO A 587 -12.94 14.64 -38.97
N ALA A 588 -12.22 15.65 -39.43
CA ALA A 588 -12.13 16.06 -40.83
C ALA A 588 -10.77 15.65 -41.42
N THR A 589 -10.80 14.97 -42.57
CA THR A 589 -9.59 14.53 -43.28
C THR A 589 -9.09 15.60 -44.24
N ILE A 590 -7.83 15.98 -44.11
CA ILE A 590 -7.07 16.78 -45.08
C ILE A 590 -6.31 15.79 -45.99
N PRO A 591 -6.68 15.65 -47.28
CA PRO A 591 -6.13 14.59 -48.14
C PRO A 591 -4.60 14.64 -48.24
N SER A 592 -3.96 13.49 -47.99
CA SER A 592 -2.49 13.33 -47.98
C SER A 592 -1.73 14.20 -46.97
N ILE A 593 -2.40 14.70 -45.92
CA ILE A 593 -1.81 15.63 -44.93
C ILE A 593 -2.13 15.20 -43.48
N GLY A 594 -3.39 14.91 -43.15
CA GLY A 594 -3.75 14.49 -41.78
C GLY A 594 -5.25 14.46 -41.49
N THR A 595 -5.61 14.27 -40.22
CA THR A 595 -6.97 14.46 -39.70
C THR A 595 -6.98 15.46 -38.55
N ILE A 596 -7.87 16.46 -38.63
CA ILE A 596 -8.14 17.43 -37.58
C ILE A 596 -9.46 17.10 -36.87
N ILE A 597 -9.47 17.15 -35.54
CA ILE A 597 -10.67 17.27 -34.71
C ILE A 597 -10.58 18.65 -34.04
N LEU A 598 -11.66 19.42 -34.09
CA LEU A 598 -11.81 20.70 -33.37
C LEU A 598 -13.17 20.68 -32.65
N ASN A 599 -13.13 20.91 -31.34
CA ASN A 599 -14.27 20.80 -30.43
C ASN A 599 -14.86 22.18 -30.09
N ALA A 600 -16.07 22.19 -29.52
CA ALA A 600 -16.80 23.42 -29.19
C ALA A 600 -16.15 24.22 -28.05
N ASP A 601 -15.37 23.55 -27.20
CA ASP A 601 -14.58 24.14 -26.12
C ASP A 601 -13.20 24.67 -26.59
N GLY A 602 -12.98 24.72 -27.91
CA GLY A 602 -11.72 25.16 -28.52
C GLY A 602 -10.63 24.09 -28.58
N THR A 603 -10.78 22.96 -27.88
CA THR A 603 -9.76 21.91 -27.91
C THR A 603 -9.65 21.29 -29.30
N PHE A 604 -8.42 21.06 -29.76
CA PHE A 604 -8.16 20.41 -31.04
C PHE A 604 -7.14 19.29 -30.91
N THR A 605 -7.19 18.34 -31.86
CA THR A 605 -6.16 17.34 -32.10
C THR A 605 -5.94 17.22 -33.60
N PHE A 606 -4.72 17.46 -34.06
CA PHE A 606 -4.27 17.17 -35.42
C PHE A 606 -3.36 15.95 -35.42
N THR A 607 -3.71 14.94 -36.19
CA THR A 607 -2.87 13.77 -36.47
C THR A 607 -2.36 13.88 -37.90
N PRO A 608 -1.03 13.98 -38.15
CA PRO A 608 -0.50 13.93 -39.51
C PRO A 608 -0.76 12.56 -40.15
N VAL A 609 -0.78 12.51 -41.49
CA VAL A 609 -0.58 11.24 -42.21
C VAL A 609 0.87 10.78 -41.96
N ALA A 610 1.10 9.47 -41.90
CA ALA A 610 2.44 8.91 -41.75
C ALA A 610 3.41 9.51 -42.78
N ASN A 611 4.61 9.90 -42.32
CA ASN A 611 5.67 10.47 -43.14
C ASN A 611 5.25 11.76 -43.89
N TYR A 612 4.34 12.56 -43.32
CA TYR A 612 4.00 13.89 -43.82
C TYR A 612 4.71 14.99 -43.04
N ASN A 613 5.60 15.71 -43.72
CA ASN A 613 6.17 16.97 -43.26
C ASN A 613 5.76 18.16 -44.15
N GLY A 614 5.75 19.36 -43.57
CA GLY A 614 5.40 20.62 -44.23
C GLY A 614 4.23 21.40 -43.58
N THR A 615 3.74 22.39 -44.31
CA THR A 615 2.67 23.29 -43.84
C THR A 615 1.28 22.72 -44.11
N VAL A 616 0.51 22.49 -43.05
CA VAL A 616 -0.91 22.11 -43.13
C VAL A 616 -1.71 23.31 -43.69
N PRO A 617 -2.74 23.11 -44.52
CA PRO A 617 -3.62 24.19 -44.94
C PRO A 617 -4.32 24.80 -43.71
N VAL A 618 -4.25 26.13 -43.60
CA VAL A 618 -4.75 26.90 -42.45
C VAL A 618 -6.21 26.56 -42.14
N ILE A 619 -6.51 26.43 -40.85
CA ILE A 619 -7.85 26.15 -40.33
C ILE A 619 -8.41 27.45 -39.72
N THR A 620 -9.23 28.17 -40.48
CA THR A 620 -9.95 29.36 -39.98
C THR A 620 -11.12 28.90 -39.12
N TYR A 621 -11.14 29.25 -37.84
CA TYR A 621 -12.22 28.93 -36.91
C TYR A 621 -13.13 30.15 -36.66
N THR A 622 -14.31 29.93 -36.07
CA THR A 622 -15.25 31.01 -35.72
C THR A 622 -15.61 30.93 -34.25
N VAL A 623 -15.06 31.87 -33.48
CA VAL A 623 -15.32 32.09 -32.07
C VAL A 623 -16.73 32.66 -31.89
N SER A 624 -17.41 32.31 -30.80
CA SER A 624 -18.65 32.97 -30.37
C SER A 624 -18.77 32.99 -28.85
N ASP A 625 -19.31 34.10 -28.35
CA ASP A 625 -19.68 34.36 -26.95
C ASP A 625 -20.95 33.63 -26.48
N GLY A 626 -21.71 33.03 -27.40
CA GLY A 626 -23.02 32.41 -27.14
C GLY A 626 -24.20 33.39 -27.04
N ASN A 627 -23.95 34.70 -27.05
CA ASN A 627 -24.93 35.77 -26.91
C ASN A 627 -25.25 36.47 -28.25
N GLY A 628 -24.32 36.48 -29.20
CA GLY A 628 -24.53 36.99 -30.56
C GLY A 628 -23.31 37.55 -31.28
N GLY A 629 -22.20 37.79 -30.56
CA GLY A 629 -20.91 38.15 -31.13
C GLY A 629 -20.18 36.93 -31.71
N THR A 630 -19.42 37.16 -32.78
CA THR A 630 -18.58 36.16 -33.43
C THR A 630 -17.36 36.81 -34.07
N ASP A 631 -16.19 36.19 -33.96
CA ASP A 631 -14.97 36.60 -34.65
C ASP A 631 -14.23 35.38 -35.22
N MET A 632 -13.16 35.58 -36.01
CA MET A 632 -12.43 34.50 -36.68
C MET A 632 -10.92 34.60 -36.46
N GLY A 633 -10.32 33.51 -35.99
CA GLY A 633 -8.87 33.32 -35.95
C GLY A 633 -8.42 32.24 -36.93
N ASP A 634 -7.14 32.28 -37.33
CA ASP A 634 -6.50 31.26 -38.15
C ASP A 634 -5.60 30.35 -37.29
N LEU A 635 -5.85 29.03 -37.31
CA LEU A 635 -4.95 28.01 -36.74
C LEU A 635 -3.96 27.53 -37.83
N ALA A 636 -2.68 27.88 -37.64
CA ALA A 636 -1.58 27.49 -38.52
C ALA A 636 -0.75 26.35 -37.93
N ILE A 637 -0.83 25.16 -38.55
CA ILE A 637 -0.08 23.96 -38.14
C ILE A 637 1.10 23.72 -39.09
N THR A 638 2.31 23.58 -38.56
CA THR A 638 3.49 23.13 -39.32
C THR A 638 4.00 21.81 -38.78
N VAL A 639 4.11 20.81 -39.65
CA VAL A 639 4.72 19.53 -39.32
C VAL A 639 6.21 19.60 -39.69
N THR A 640 7.09 19.48 -38.71
CA THR A 640 8.55 19.55 -38.88
C THR A 640 9.12 18.18 -39.20
N ALA A 641 10.00 18.13 -40.19
CA ALA A 641 10.62 16.87 -40.59
C ALA A 641 11.41 16.21 -39.44
N VAL A 642 11.25 14.90 -39.29
CA VAL A 642 12.12 14.03 -38.49
C VAL A 642 12.98 13.24 -39.47
N ASN A 643 14.23 12.91 -39.10
CA ASN A 643 15.04 12.04 -39.95
C ASN A 643 14.56 10.60 -39.79
N ASP A 644 13.89 10.05 -40.80
CA ASP A 644 13.44 8.66 -40.78
C ASP A 644 14.62 7.68 -40.87
N ALA A 645 14.37 6.41 -40.58
CA ALA A 645 15.33 5.35 -40.87
C ALA A 645 15.29 5.00 -42.38
N PRO A 646 16.44 4.92 -43.08
CA PRO A 646 16.45 4.53 -44.48
C PRO A 646 15.98 3.08 -44.64
N VAL A 647 15.01 2.86 -45.52
CA VAL A 647 14.44 1.54 -45.80
C VAL A 647 15.34 0.81 -46.79
N ALA A 648 16.15 -0.11 -46.26
CA ALA A 648 16.92 -1.04 -47.07
C ALA A 648 16.03 -2.15 -47.66
N VAL A 649 16.38 -2.67 -48.83
CA VAL A 649 15.64 -3.74 -49.52
C VAL A 649 16.59 -4.87 -49.92
N ASP A 650 16.32 -6.09 -49.45
CA ASP A 650 17.18 -7.27 -49.63
C ASP A 650 17.61 -7.50 -51.09
N ASP A 651 18.91 -7.34 -51.35
CA ASP A 651 19.55 -7.67 -52.62
C ASP A 651 19.78 -9.18 -52.75
N VAL A 652 19.35 -9.78 -53.87
CA VAL A 652 19.60 -11.20 -54.17
C VAL A 652 20.33 -11.34 -55.50
N VAL A 653 21.62 -11.66 -55.43
CA VAL A 653 22.46 -11.94 -56.60
C VAL A 653 23.00 -13.36 -56.54
N THR A 654 22.98 -14.06 -57.68
CA THR A 654 23.58 -15.40 -57.82
C THR A 654 24.65 -15.36 -58.91
N THR A 655 25.76 -16.04 -58.66
CA THR A 655 26.90 -16.12 -59.59
C THR A 655 27.45 -17.55 -59.61
N PRO A 656 28.06 -18.02 -60.73
CA PRO A 656 28.82 -19.26 -60.72
C PRO A 656 30.05 -19.18 -59.80
N GLU A 657 30.62 -20.34 -59.47
CA GLU A 657 31.96 -20.44 -58.88
C GLU A 657 33.00 -19.66 -59.72
N ASP A 658 34.03 -19.13 -59.04
CA ASP A 658 35.11 -18.29 -59.58
C ASP A 658 34.67 -17.04 -60.39
N SER A 659 33.41 -16.62 -60.29
CA SER A 659 32.83 -15.55 -61.10
C SER A 659 32.46 -14.31 -60.26
N PRO A 660 33.28 -13.23 -60.26
CA PRO A 660 33.02 -12.06 -59.42
C PRO A 660 31.78 -11.28 -59.87
N VAL A 661 31.01 -10.82 -58.88
CA VAL A 661 29.83 -9.96 -59.05
C VAL A 661 30.17 -8.50 -58.72
N SER A 662 29.48 -7.57 -59.39
CA SER A 662 29.55 -6.14 -59.09
C SER A 662 28.16 -5.51 -59.19
N GLY A 663 27.78 -4.72 -58.20
CA GLY A 663 26.50 -4.03 -58.12
C GLY A 663 26.59 -2.76 -57.26
N ASN A 664 25.44 -2.22 -56.89
CA ASN A 664 25.31 -1.14 -55.90
C ASN A 664 24.06 -1.44 -55.07
N VAL A 665 24.23 -1.68 -53.76
CA VAL A 665 23.10 -2.05 -52.88
C VAL A 665 22.09 -0.92 -52.70
N LEU A 666 22.55 0.34 -52.77
CA LEU A 666 21.72 1.54 -52.65
C LEU A 666 20.88 1.84 -53.92
N THR A 667 20.44 0.84 -54.68
CA THR A 667 19.72 1.02 -55.96
C THR A 667 18.21 0.83 -55.82
N ASN A 668 17.79 0.03 -54.84
CA ASN A 668 16.43 -0.35 -54.49
C ASN A 668 16.01 0.17 -53.11
N ASP A 669 16.98 0.52 -52.26
CA ASP A 669 16.79 1.22 -50.98
C ASP A 669 16.13 2.60 -51.16
N THR A 670 15.38 3.05 -50.15
CA THR A 670 14.70 4.35 -50.16
C THR A 670 14.80 5.08 -48.82
N ASP A 671 15.15 6.36 -48.88
CA ASP A 671 15.01 7.32 -47.79
C ASP A 671 13.69 8.10 -47.95
N VAL A 672 13.00 8.42 -46.86
CA VAL A 672 11.67 9.07 -46.89
C VAL A 672 11.77 10.54 -47.30
N GLU A 673 12.66 11.32 -46.66
CA GLU A 673 12.97 12.71 -47.03
C GLU A 673 13.81 12.81 -48.32
N GLY A 674 14.33 11.68 -48.82
CA GLY A 674 15.17 11.60 -50.01
C GLY A 674 16.61 12.03 -49.77
N ASN A 675 17.14 11.82 -48.56
CA ASN A 675 18.55 11.99 -48.23
C ASN A 675 19.45 11.15 -49.16
N THR A 676 20.71 11.55 -49.29
CA THR A 676 21.70 10.76 -50.02
C THR A 676 22.11 9.57 -49.17
N LEU A 677 21.52 8.41 -49.47
CA LEU A 677 21.90 7.14 -48.87
C LEU A 677 23.41 6.88 -49.00
N THR A 678 23.99 6.35 -47.92
CA THR A 678 25.36 5.84 -47.88
C THR A 678 25.38 4.58 -47.03
N VAL A 679 26.04 3.52 -47.51
CA VAL A 679 26.40 2.38 -46.66
C VAL A 679 27.26 2.92 -45.51
N SER A 680 26.87 2.65 -44.27
CA SER A 680 27.57 3.10 -43.05
C SER A 680 28.52 2.05 -42.49
N GLY A 681 28.16 0.79 -42.66
CA GLY A 681 28.98 -0.41 -42.46
C GLY A 681 28.37 -1.58 -43.24
N TYR A 682 29.05 -2.72 -43.25
CA TYR A 682 28.47 -3.99 -43.68
C TYR A 682 28.94 -5.10 -42.74
N SER A 683 28.17 -6.19 -42.67
CA SER A 683 28.50 -7.38 -41.89
C SER A 683 28.31 -8.61 -42.77
N ILE A 684 29.23 -9.56 -42.72
CA ILE A 684 29.12 -10.81 -43.46
C ILE A 684 28.67 -11.90 -42.49
N ALA A 685 27.57 -12.58 -42.82
CA ALA A 685 27.01 -13.61 -41.94
C ALA A 685 28.01 -14.76 -41.76
N GLY A 686 28.47 -14.98 -40.52
CA GLY A 686 29.50 -15.97 -40.19
C GLY A 686 30.93 -15.42 -40.07
N SER A 687 31.11 -14.11 -39.89
CA SER A 687 32.42 -13.49 -39.64
C SER A 687 32.29 -12.20 -38.80
N THR A 688 33.23 -11.93 -37.89
CA THR A 688 33.15 -10.80 -36.93
C THR A 688 34.39 -9.90 -36.98
N GLY A 689 34.28 -8.83 -37.78
CA GLY A 689 35.40 -7.92 -38.07
C GLY A 689 34.98 -6.45 -38.28
N PRO A 690 35.90 -5.48 -38.08
CA PRO A 690 35.66 -4.07 -38.37
C PRO A 690 35.75 -3.77 -39.89
N PHE A 691 34.80 -4.32 -40.65
CA PHE A 691 34.72 -4.22 -42.11
C PHE A 691 34.74 -2.76 -42.61
N THR A 692 35.88 -2.33 -43.14
CA THR A 692 36.06 -0.95 -43.61
C THR A 692 35.54 -0.77 -45.04
N ILE A 693 34.70 0.23 -45.26
CA ILE A 693 34.08 0.48 -46.57
C ILE A 693 35.14 0.95 -47.58
N GLY A 694 35.23 0.23 -48.70
CA GLY A 694 36.14 0.53 -49.80
C GLY A 694 37.52 -0.13 -49.71
N THR A 695 37.79 -0.91 -48.67
CA THR A 695 38.90 -1.89 -48.65
C THR A 695 38.36 -3.29 -48.96
N PRO A 696 39.16 -4.18 -49.57
CA PRO A 696 38.87 -5.61 -49.54
C PRO A 696 38.75 -6.10 -48.10
N ALA A 697 37.85 -7.05 -47.85
CA ALA A 697 37.79 -7.80 -46.60
C ALA A 697 38.28 -9.23 -46.86
N THR A 698 39.35 -9.61 -46.18
CA THR A 698 39.65 -11.02 -45.91
C THR A 698 38.59 -11.52 -44.94
N ILE A 699 38.03 -12.71 -45.17
CA ILE A 699 36.94 -13.25 -44.33
C ILE A 699 37.47 -14.47 -43.59
N PRO A 700 37.83 -14.33 -42.29
CA PRO A 700 38.02 -15.48 -41.43
C PRO A 700 36.66 -16.07 -41.06
N MET A 701 36.63 -17.38 -40.84
CA MET A 701 35.39 -18.10 -40.52
C MET A 701 35.62 -19.08 -39.38
N ASP A 702 34.98 -18.81 -38.24
CA ASP A 702 35.28 -19.41 -36.93
C ASP A 702 35.49 -20.93 -36.94
N ASP A 703 36.56 -21.36 -36.28
CA ASP A 703 36.95 -22.76 -36.16
C ASP A 703 36.27 -23.41 -34.95
N VAL A 704 35.56 -24.51 -35.19
CA VAL A 704 35.04 -25.36 -34.13
C VAL A 704 35.72 -26.72 -34.21
N VAL A 705 36.42 -27.10 -33.15
CA VAL A 705 36.99 -28.44 -33.01
C VAL A 705 36.57 -29.08 -31.69
N THR A 706 36.30 -30.38 -31.72
CA THR A 706 36.03 -31.17 -30.52
C THR A 706 37.16 -32.18 -30.31
N THR A 707 37.46 -32.48 -29.06
CA THR A 707 38.38 -33.56 -28.69
C THR A 707 37.88 -34.31 -27.47
N PRO A 708 38.09 -35.63 -27.36
CA PRO A 708 37.92 -36.31 -26.09
C PRO A 708 38.90 -35.74 -25.04
N GLU A 709 38.58 -35.87 -23.75
CA GLU A 709 39.60 -35.61 -22.71
C GLU A 709 40.79 -36.57 -22.83
N ASP A 710 41.91 -36.18 -22.20
CA ASP A 710 43.26 -36.75 -22.36
C ASP A 710 43.83 -36.81 -23.79
N SER A 711 43.04 -36.42 -24.80
CA SER A 711 43.37 -36.57 -26.21
C SER A 711 43.82 -35.24 -26.82
N PRO A 712 45.06 -35.11 -27.30
CA PRO A 712 45.51 -33.91 -27.99
C PRO A 712 44.86 -33.78 -29.37
N VAL A 713 44.45 -32.56 -29.71
CA VAL A 713 43.84 -32.21 -30.99
C VAL A 713 44.72 -31.24 -31.76
N SER A 714 44.61 -31.25 -33.08
CA SER A 714 45.34 -30.32 -33.95
C SER A 714 44.54 -30.03 -35.21
N GLY A 715 44.60 -28.78 -35.66
CA GLY A 715 43.92 -28.29 -36.86
C GLY A 715 44.72 -27.18 -37.52
N ASN A 716 44.08 -26.41 -38.39
CA ASN A 716 44.67 -25.21 -38.96
C ASN A 716 43.58 -24.17 -39.25
N VAL A 717 43.69 -23.01 -38.59
CA VAL A 717 42.68 -21.93 -38.60
C VAL A 717 42.61 -21.11 -39.89
N LEU A 718 43.39 -21.49 -40.91
CA LEU A 718 43.45 -20.81 -42.22
C LEU A 718 42.98 -21.74 -43.36
N THR A 719 42.16 -22.75 -43.05
CA THR A 719 41.71 -23.77 -44.04
C THR A 719 40.29 -23.53 -44.59
N ASN A 720 39.57 -22.69 -43.87
CA ASN A 720 38.22 -22.13 -44.00
C ASN A 720 38.31 -20.65 -44.42
N ASP A 721 39.27 -19.91 -43.86
CA ASP A 721 39.57 -18.52 -44.22
C ASP A 721 39.86 -18.32 -45.72
N THR A 722 39.44 -17.19 -46.28
CA THR A 722 39.68 -16.86 -47.69
C THR A 722 40.12 -15.41 -47.92
N ASP A 723 41.01 -15.23 -48.90
CA ASP A 723 41.45 -13.93 -49.42
C ASP A 723 40.95 -13.72 -50.85
N VAL A 724 40.30 -12.59 -51.13
CA VAL A 724 39.65 -12.33 -52.42
C VAL A 724 40.65 -12.02 -53.55
N GLU A 725 41.84 -11.54 -53.22
CA GLU A 725 42.98 -11.41 -54.15
C GLU A 725 43.81 -12.70 -54.30
N GLY A 726 43.59 -13.71 -53.45
CA GLY A 726 44.32 -14.98 -53.44
C GLY A 726 45.74 -14.90 -52.85
N ASN A 727 45.99 -13.98 -51.91
CA ASN A 727 47.22 -13.90 -51.15
C ASN A 727 47.39 -15.12 -50.21
N THR A 728 48.62 -15.30 -49.68
CA THR A 728 48.89 -16.36 -48.70
C THR A 728 48.62 -15.84 -47.29
N LEU A 729 47.56 -16.33 -46.67
CA LEU A 729 47.18 -15.97 -45.31
C LEU A 729 48.20 -16.46 -44.27
N THR A 730 48.32 -15.70 -43.18
CA THR A 730 49.15 -16.02 -42.02
C THR A 730 48.49 -15.56 -40.72
N VAL A 731 48.73 -16.25 -39.61
CA VAL A 731 48.31 -15.78 -38.28
C VAL A 731 49.37 -14.82 -37.74
N SER A 732 48.94 -13.58 -37.47
CA SER A 732 49.80 -12.47 -37.03
C SER A 732 49.84 -12.27 -35.51
N GLY A 733 48.82 -12.78 -34.80
CA GLY A 733 48.68 -12.73 -33.35
C GLY A 733 47.45 -13.53 -32.88
N TYR A 734 47.29 -13.69 -31.57
CA TYR A 734 46.09 -14.26 -30.95
C TYR A 734 45.94 -13.80 -29.49
N SER A 735 44.74 -13.99 -28.94
CA SER A 735 44.41 -13.80 -27.53
C SER A 735 43.54 -14.95 -27.02
N ILE A 736 43.63 -15.25 -25.73
CA ILE A 736 42.81 -16.28 -25.07
C ILE A 736 41.85 -15.59 -24.09
N ALA A 737 40.56 -15.86 -24.20
CA ALA A 737 39.53 -15.22 -23.39
C ALA A 737 39.81 -15.34 -21.87
N GLY A 738 39.68 -14.22 -21.15
CA GLY A 738 39.94 -14.14 -19.71
C GLY A 738 41.42 -14.13 -19.29
N ILE A 739 42.37 -14.37 -20.20
CA ILE A 739 43.80 -14.49 -19.87
C ILE A 739 44.56 -13.27 -20.38
N THR A 740 45.30 -12.61 -19.50
CA THR A 740 46.11 -11.44 -19.86
C THR A 740 47.44 -11.87 -20.49
N GLY A 741 47.65 -11.50 -21.75
CA GLY A 741 48.90 -11.77 -22.48
C GLY A 741 50.12 -10.95 -22.00
N PRO A 742 51.24 -10.94 -22.75
CA PRO A 742 51.33 -11.27 -24.18
C PRO A 742 51.51 -12.75 -24.48
N PHE A 743 50.74 -13.24 -25.45
CA PHE A 743 50.94 -14.56 -26.08
C PHE A 743 51.91 -14.42 -27.26
N THR A 744 52.66 -15.47 -27.59
CA THR A 744 53.58 -15.47 -28.75
C THR A 744 53.19 -16.55 -29.76
N ILE A 745 53.35 -16.26 -31.05
CA ILE A 745 53.11 -17.22 -32.14
C ILE A 745 54.24 -18.26 -32.16
N GLY A 746 53.87 -19.53 -32.20
CA GLY A 746 54.79 -20.67 -32.22
C GLY A 746 55.42 -21.04 -30.87
N THR A 747 54.93 -20.48 -29.75
CA THR A 747 55.25 -20.92 -28.39
C THR A 747 54.14 -21.80 -27.81
N THR A 748 54.50 -22.61 -26.82
CA THR A 748 53.53 -23.35 -25.99
C THR A 748 53.13 -22.48 -24.82
N GLU A 749 51.84 -22.10 -24.76
CA GLU A 749 51.25 -21.38 -23.65
C GLU A 749 50.45 -22.34 -22.76
N THR A 750 50.50 -22.15 -21.45
CA THR A 750 49.78 -22.98 -20.47
C THR A 750 48.51 -22.28 -20.01
N ILE A 751 47.37 -22.85 -20.35
CA ILE A 751 46.07 -22.49 -19.79
C ILE A 751 45.94 -23.24 -18.47
N THR A 752 46.12 -22.53 -17.36
CA THR A 752 46.17 -23.14 -16.01
C THR A 752 44.88 -23.92 -15.73
N THR A 753 45.02 -25.16 -15.21
CA THR A 753 43.95 -26.15 -14.97
C THR A 753 43.08 -26.52 -16.19
N ILE A 754 43.56 -26.29 -17.42
CA ILE A 754 42.79 -26.54 -18.66
C ILE A 754 43.65 -27.26 -19.71
N GLY A 755 44.93 -26.90 -19.86
CA GLY A 755 45.87 -27.60 -20.75
C GLY A 755 46.93 -26.70 -21.37
N ILE A 756 47.48 -27.13 -22.50
CA ILE A 756 48.50 -26.38 -23.27
C ILE A 756 48.07 -26.16 -24.72
N ILE A 757 48.35 -24.97 -25.24
CA ILE A 757 48.04 -24.54 -26.61
C ILE A 757 49.33 -24.10 -27.33
N VAL A 758 49.41 -24.39 -28.62
CA VAL A 758 50.36 -23.79 -29.58
C VAL A 758 49.57 -23.30 -30.78
N VAL A 759 49.76 -22.05 -31.20
CA VAL A 759 49.23 -21.48 -32.45
C VAL A 759 50.39 -20.96 -33.30
N ASN A 760 50.51 -21.43 -34.55
CA ASN A 760 51.62 -21.12 -35.45
C ASN A 760 51.23 -20.09 -36.53
N ALA A 761 52.23 -19.42 -37.11
CA ALA A 761 52.03 -18.39 -38.14
C ALA A 761 51.43 -18.92 -39.46
N ASP A 762 51.51 -20.24 -39.70
CA ASP A 762 50.92 -20.91 -40.85
C ASP A 762 49.47 -21.41 -40.58
N GLY A 763 48.87 -20.96 -39.47
CA GLY A 763 47.53 -21.34 -39.04
C GLY A 763 47.48 -22.64 -38.24
N SER A 764 48.52 -23.48 -38.28
CA SER A 764 48.48 -24.77 -37.59
C SER A 764 48.45 -24.59 -36.07
N PHE A 765 47.57 -25.33 -35.40
CA PHE A 765 47.48 -25.33 -33.94
C PHE A 765 47.49 -26.74 -33.36
N THR A 766 47.92 -26.84 -32.10
CA THR A 766 47.82 -28.05 -31.28
C THR A 766 47.35 -27.66 -29.89
N PHE A 767 46.25 -28.24 -29.43
CA PHE A 767 45.79 -28.19 -28.05
C PHE A 767 45.94 -29.57 -27.40
N THR A 768 46.43 -29.61 -26.17
CA THR A 768 46.40 -30.81 -25.32
C THR A 768 45.70 -30.45 -24.02
N PRO A 769 44.57 -31.09 -23.67
CA PRO A 769 43.93 -30.83 -22.37
C PRO A 769 44.86 -31.22 -21.22
N GLU A 770 44.65 -30.60 -20.06
CA GLU A 770 45.12 -31.16 -18.79
C GLU A 770 44.34 -32.46 -18.52
N ALA A 771 44.93 -33.39 -17.76
CA ALA A 771 44.29 -34.68 -17.50
C ALA A 771 42.89 -34.50 -16.87
N ASN A 772 41.91 -35.26 -17.37
CA ASN A 772 40.53 -35.29 -16.87
C ASN A 772 39.78 -33.93 -17.03
N TYR A 773 40.20 -33.08 -17.98
CA TYR A 773 39.53 -31.81 -18.28
C TYR A 773 38.39 -31.98 -19.30
N LYS A 774 37.13 -31.99 -18.82
CA LYS A 774 35.90 -32.17 -19.62
C LYS A 774 35.02 -30.92 -19.73
N SER A 775 35.57 -29.83 -20.27
CA SER A 775 34.80 -28.59 -20.49
C SER A 775 35.23 -27.81 -21.72
N THR A 776 34.62 -26.64 -21.96
CA THR A 776 35.00 -25.72 -23.05
C THR A 776 36.31 -25.01 -22.71
N VAL A 777 37.24 -24.96 -23.66
CA VAL A 777 38.45 -24.14 -23.53
C VAL A 777 38.07 -22.66 -23.74
N PRO A 778 38.63 -21.69 -22.99
CA PRO A 778 38.40 -20.28 -23.24
C PRO A 778 38.75 -19.92 -24.69
N VAL A 779 37.84 -19.21 -25.36
CA VAL A 779 37.91 -18.93 -26.81
C VAL A 779 39.25 -18.29 -27.20
N ILE A 780 39.82 -18.76 -28.31
CA ILE A 780 41.12 -18.35 -28.82
C ILE A 780 40.91 -17.50 -30.09
N THR A 781 40.71 -16.20 -29.91
CA THR A 781 40.60 -15.25 -31.04
C THR A 781 41.96 -15.09 -31.70
N TYR A 782 42.07 -15.40 -32.99
CA TYR A 782 43.28 -15.24 -33.80
C TYR A 782 43.16 -14.09 -34.80
N THR A 783 44.28 -13.46 -35.16
CA THR A 783 44.32 -12.35 -36.13
C THR A 783 44.97 -12.82 -37.42
N VAL A 784 44.15 -13.09 -38.45
CA VAL A 784 44.62 -13.41 -39.80
C VAL A 784 45.17 -12.16 -40.51
N SER A 785 46.14 -12.34 -41.42
CA SER A 785 46.63 -11.27 -42.31
C SER A 785 47.05 -11.80 -43.68
N ASP A 786 46.80 -10.98 -44.70
CA ASP A 786 47.21 -11.15 -46.10
C ASP A 786 48.70 -10.87 -46.37
N GLY A 787 49.41 -10.27 -45.40
CA GLY A 787 50.78 -9.79 -45.53
C GLY A 787 50.96 -8.48 -46.33
N ASN A 788 49.88 -7.91 -46.88
CA ASN A 788 49.86 -6.68 -47.68
C ASN A 788 49.20 -5.49 -46.96
N GLY A 789 48.40 -5.73 -45.92
CA GLY A 789 47.77 -4.71 -45.08
C GLY A 789 46.33 -5.03 -44.64
N GLY A 790 45.73 -6.08 -45.19
CA GLY A 790 44.52 -6.69 -44.66
C GLY A 790 44.80 -7.48 -43.37
N THR A 791 43.93 -7.29 -42.39
CA THR A 791 43.90 -8.06 -41.14
C THR A 791 42.46 -8.19 -40.68
N ASP A 792 42.07 -9.35 -40.18
CA ASP A 792 40.78 -9.55 -39.53
C ASP A 792 40.89 -10.61 -38.40
N THR A 793 39.80 -10.87 -37.69
CA THR A 793 39.75 -11.79 -36.54
C THR A 793 38.74 -12.90 -36.70
N GLY A 794 39.14 -14.14 -36.37
CA GLY A 794 38.26 -15.30 -36.23
C GLY A 794 38.46 -15.96 -34.86
N ASP A 795 37.46 -16.71 -34.39
CA ASP A 795 37.52 -17.42 -33.12
C ASP A 795 37.76 -18.93 -33.29
N LEU A 796 38.77 -19.45 -32.61
CA LEU A 796 38.95 -20.89 -32.42
C LEU A 796 38.28 -21.34 -31.12
N THR A 797 37.20 -22.11 -31.27
CA THR A 797 36.46 -22.77 -30.19
C THR A 797 36.88 -24.22 -30.07
N ILE A 798 37.33 -24.61 -28.87
CA ILE A 798 37.72 -25.99 -28.55
C ILE A 798 36.82 -26.52 -27.43
N THR A 799 36.03 -27.57 -27.72
CA THR A 799 35.22 -28.27 -26.71
C THR A 799 35.86 -29.60 -26.37
N VAL A 800 36.18 -29.81 -25.09
CA VAL A 800 36.66 -31.12 -24.62
C VAL A 800 35.46 -31.93 -24.11
N THR A 801 35.20 -33.07 -24.74
CA THR A 801 34.09 -33.96 -24.42
C THR A 801 34.53 -35.04 -23.45
N SER A 802 33.70 -35.33 -22.45
CA SER A 802 34.04 -36.34 -21.44
C SER A 802 34.22 -37.74 -22.04
N VAL A 803 35.16 -38.49 -21.48
CA VAL A 803 35.40 -39.91 -21.77
C VAL A 803 35.34 -40.65 -20.46
N ASN A 804 34.51 -41.69 -20.39
CA ASN A 804 34.41 -42.53 -19.21
C ASN A 804 35.77 -43.11 -18.84
N ASP A 805 36.35 -42.62 -17.74
CA ASP A 805 37.59 -43.13 -17.19
C ASP A 805 37.41 -44.57 -16.66
N VAL A 806 38.48 -45.19 -16.16
CA VAL A 806 38.33 -46.41 -15.35
C VAL A 806 38.44 -46.07 -13.87
N PRO A 807 37.61 -46.66 -12.99
CA PRO A 807 37.80 -46.52 -11.56
C PRO A 807 39.14 -47.12 -11.14
N VAL A 808 39.67 -46.68 -10.00
CA VAL A 808 40.93 -47.15 -9.43
C VAL A 808 40.63 -47.83 -8.09
N ALA A 809 40.86 -49.14 -8.03
CA ALA A 809 40.68 -49.95 -6.83
C ALA A 809 41.96 -50.00 -5.97
N LEU A 810 41.82 -50.09 -4.65
CA LEU A 810 42.95 -50.19 -3.70
C LEU A 810 42.74 -51.32 -2.67
N ASP A 811 43.75 -52.17 -2.50
CA ASP A 811 43.68 -53.35 -1.63
C ASP A 811 43.30 -53.06 -0.17
N ASP A 812 42.44 -53.91 0.38
CA ASP A 812 41.94 -53.87 1.75
C ASP A 812 42.66 -54.86 2.67
N VAL A 813 42.84 -54.47 3.94
CA VAL A 813 43.37 -55.36 4.99
C VAL A 813 42.57 -55.21 6.28
N VAL A 814 41.99 -56.31 6.75
CA VAL A 814 41.23 -56.36 8.01
C VAL A 814 41.61 -57.58 8.87
N THR A 815 41.51 -57.42 10.19
CA THR A 815 41.84 -58.45 11.18
C THR A 815 40.71 -58.63 12.18
N THR A 816 40.40 -59.88 12.55
CA THR A 816 39.40 -60.19 13.59
C THR A 816 39.91 -61.32 14.50
N PRO A 817 39.52 -61.38 15.79
CA PRO A 817 39.68 -62.60 16.58
C PRO A 817 38.86 -63.77 15.99
N GLU A 818 39.21 -65.01 16.32
CA GLU A 818 38.30 -66.13 16.04
C GLU A 818 36.98 -66.02 16.82
N ASP A 819 35.97 -66.77 16.37
CA ASP A 819 34.55 -66.66 16.73
C ASP A 819 33.90 -65.27 16.56
N SER A 820 34.66 -64.27 16.11
CA SER A 820 34.24 -62.86 16.05
C SER A 820 34.01 -62.42 14.60
N PRO A 821 32.78 -62.10 14.19
CA PRO A 821 32.51 -61.58 12.86
C PRO A 821 33.06 -60.16 12.69
N VAL A 822 33.43 -59.81 11.47
CA VAL A 822 33.99 -58.50 11.10
C VAL A 822 33.34 -57.95 9.84
N SER A 823 33.10 -56.65 9.83
CA SER A 823 32.44 -55.93 8.75
C SER A 823 33.26 -54.69 8.36
N GLY A 824 33.16 -54.30 7.10
CA GLY A 824 33.82 -53.12 6.54
C GLY A 824 33.17 -52.71 5.21
N ASN A 825 33.82 -51.85 4.44
CA ASN A 825 33.38 -51.50 3.08
C ASN A 825 34.59 -51.27 2.17
N VAL A 826 34.64 -52.01 1.05
CA VAL A 826 35.79 -52.06 0.15
C VAL A 826 35.91 -50.91 -0.85
N LEU A 827 34.91 -50.03 -0.91
CA LEU A 827 34.87 -48.87 -1.81
C LEU A 827 35.29 -47.57 -1.10
N THR A 828 35.84 -47.63 0.12
CA THR A 828 36.08 -46.44 0.98
C THR A 828 37.43 -45.75 0.74
N ASN A 829 38.31 -46.44 0.03
CA ASN A 829 39.65 -46.06 -0.41
C ASN A 829 39.75 -45.98 -1.95
N ASP A 830 38.89 -46.72 -2.66
CA ASP A 830 38.74 -46.64 -4.11
C ASP A 830 38.35 -45.23 -4.59
N THR A 831 38.69 -44.91 -5.83
CA THR A 831 38.42 -43.60 -6.43
C THR A 831 38.00 -43.72 -7.89
N ASP A 832 37.29 -42.71 -8.38
CA ASP A 832 36.98 -42.55 -9.79
C ASP A 832 37.38 -41.15 -10.26
N ALA A 833 37.96 -41.08 -11.45
CA ALA A 833 38.39 -39.85 -12.07
C ALA A 833 37.22 -39.03 -12.63
N ASP A 834 36.14 -39.71 -13.00
CA ASP A 834 34.94 -39.07 -13.52
C ASP A 834 34.06 -38.45 -12.40
N GLY A 835 34.14 -39.01 -11.19
CA GLY A 835 33.32 -38.68 -10.02
C GLY A 835 32.07 -39.57 -9.89
N ASN A 836 32.06 -40.73 -10.55
CA ASN A 836 30.95 -41.67 -10.59
C ASN A 836 30.78 -42.44 -9.26
N THR A 837 29.53 -42.82 -8.96
CA THR A 837 29.21 -43.62 -7.77
C THR A 837 29.69 -45.06 -7.97
N LEU A 838 30.77 -45.42 -7.29
CA LEU A 838 31.34 -46.77 -7.33
C LEU A 838 30.38 -47.82 -6.77
N ILE A 839 30.38 -49.00 -7.39
CA ILE A 839 29.69 -50.21 -6.92
C ILE A 839 30.59 -51.45 -7.05
N VAL A 840 30.37 -52.46 -6.21
CA VAL A 840 30.95 -53.79 -6.42
C VAL A 840 30.06 -54.58 -7.38
N SER A 841 30.52 -54.73 -8.62
CA SER A 841 29.84 -55.43 -9.70
C SER A 841 29.96 -56.97 -9.60
N GLY A 842 30.96 -57.46 -8.88
CA GLY A 842 31.22 -58.89 -8.67
C GLY A 842 32.42 -59.12 -7.73
N TYR A 843 32.64 -60.36 -7.33
CA TYR A 843 33.83 -60.78 -6.58
C TYR A 843 34.17 -62.25 -6.83
N SER A 844 35.38 -62.65 -6.45
CA SER A 844 35.83 -64.04 -6.46
C SER A 844 36.72 -64.34 -5.25
N ILE A 845 36.73 -65.60 -4.81
CA ILE A 845 37.52 -66.04 -3.65
C ILE A 845 38.64 -66.96 -4.14
N VAL A 846 39.90 -66.61 -3.85
CA VAL A 846 41.07 -67.30 -4.40
C VAL A 846 41.06 -68.79 -4.04
N GLY A 847 41.05 -69.64 -5.07
CA GLY A 847 41.03 -71.09 -4.93
C GLY A 847 39.63 -71.74 -4.85
N ILE A 848 38.55 -70.95 -4.76
CA ILE A 848 37.17 -71.47 -4.75
C ILE A 848 36.50 -71.22 -6.10
N THR A 849 36.07 -72.29 -6.78
CA THR A 849 35.38 -72.21 -8.06
C THR A 849 33.86 -72.19 -7.87
N GLY A 850 33.23 -71.05 -8.10
CA GLY A 850 31.78 -70.87 -8.00
C GLY A 850 31.28 -69.69 -8.83
N SER A 851 29.97 -69.44 -8.76
CA SER A 851 29.36 -68.17 -9.21
C SER A 851 28.88 -67.45 -7.96
N PHE A 852 29.74 -66.62 -7.39
CA PHE A 852 29.40 -65.81 -6.22
C PHE A 852 28.36 -64.75 -6.61
N ILE A 853 27.41 -64.48 -5.72
CA ILE A 853 26.36 -63.49 -5.96
C ILE A 853 26.53 -62.34 -4.95
N ILE A 854 26.28 -61.12 -5.41
CA ILE A 854 26.31 -59.93 -4.58
C ILE A 854 25.13 -59.94 -3.61
N GLY A 855 25.39 -59.70 -2.33
CA GLY A 855 24.40 -59.70 -1.25
C GLY A 855 23.94 -61.08 -0.76
N THR A 856 24.57 -62.18 -1.20
CA THR A 856 24.33 -63.52 -0.64
C THR A 856 25.41 -63.92 0.36
N THR A 857 25.05 -64.79 1.31
CA THR A 857 26.01 -65.41 2.23
C THR A 857 26.63 -66.65 1.58
N GLU A 858 27.90 -66.53 1.18
CA GLU A 858 28.68 -67.61 0.61
C GLU A 858 29.53 -68.30 1.68
N THR A 859 29.76 -69.61 1.54
CA THR A 859 30.52 -70.41 2.51
C THR A 859 31.93 -70.69 2.00
N ILE A 860 32.93 -70.34 2.80
CA ILE A 860 34.34 -70.68 2.61
C ILE A 860 34.60 -71.96 3.45
N PRO A 861 34.72 -73.16 2.84
CA PRO A 861 34.66 -74.42 3.59
C PRO A 861 35.80 -74.56 4.60
N SER A 862 35.48 -74.91 5.86
CA SER A 862 36.42 -75.06 6.97
C SER A 862 37.16 -73.77 7.35
N ILE A 863 36.52 -72.61 7.11
CA ILE A 863 37.08 -71.25 7.31
C ILE A 863 36.01 -70.26 7.79
N GLY A 864 34.80 -70.26 7.18
CA GLY A 864 33.71 -69.37 7.59
C GLY A 864 32.71 -69.02 6.50
N THR A 865 32.01 -67.90 6.65
CA THR A 865 31.08 -67.34 5.66
C THR A 865 31.38 -65.87 5.37
N ILE A 866 31.06 -65.43 4.15
CA ILE A 866 31.25 -64.06 3.66
C ILE A 866 29.97 -63.56 2.99
N VAL A 867 29.65 -62.28 3.20
CA VAL A 867 28.74 -61.50 2.37
C VAL A 867 29.53 -60.32 1.80
N VAL A 868 29.39 -60.04 0.51
CA VAL A 868 29.85 -58.80 -0.15
C VAL A 868 28.66 -58.19 -0.88
N ASN A 869 28.33 -56.94 -0.55
CA ASN A 869 27.19 -56.20 -1.08
C ASN A 869 27.63 -55.25 -2.22
N GLY A 870 26.67 -54.79 -3.02
CA GLY A 870 26.95 -53.92 -4.19
C GLY A 870 27.38 -52.50 -3.81
N ASP A 871 27.06 -52.07 -2.59
CA ASP A 871 27.53 -50.81 -1.99
C ASP A 871 28.95 -50.91 -1.40
N GLY A 872 29.66 -52.02 -1.65
CA GLY A 872 30.98 -52.30 -1.11
C GLY A 872 31.00 -52.87 0.30
N SER A 873 29.88 -52.83 1.04
CA SER A 873 29.84 -53.32 2.41
C SER A 873 30.01 -54.85 2.45
N PHE A 874 30.86 -55.33 3.36
CA PHE A 874 31.11 -56.76 3.55
C PHE A 874 30.90 -57.18 5.00
N THR A 875 30.70 -58.49 5.21
CA THR A 875 30.75 -59.10 6.54
C THR A 875 31.27 -60.53 6.44
N PHE A 876 32.38 -60.80 7.11
CA PHE A 876 32.95 -62.13 7.28
C PHE A 876 32.63 -62.66 8.68
N THR A 877 32.23 -63.92 8.78
CA THR A 877 32.07 -64.64 10.05
C THR A 877 32.95 -65.90 10.00
N PRO A 878 33.96 -66.05 10.87
CA PRO A 878 34.77 -67.27 10.90
C PRO A 878 33.92 -68.50 11.26
N GLU A 879 34.36 -69.68 10.83
CA GLU A 879 33.90 -70.95 11.39
C GLU A 879 34.41 -71.06 12.84
N ALA A 880 33.69 -71.78 13.70
CA ALA A 880 34.03 -71.83 15.12
C ALA A 880 35.45 -72.39 15.32
N ASN A 881 36.24 -71.73 16.18
CA ASN A 881 37.62 -72.10 16.50
C ASN A 881 38.55 -72.12 15.25
N TYR A 882 38.24 -71.29 14.23
CA TYR A 882 39.13 -71.07 13.08
C TYR A 882 39.99 -69.81 13.26
N ASN A 883 41.31 -70.02 13.32
CA ASN A 883 42.31 -68.97 13.18
C ASN A 883 43.24 -69.23 11.97
N GLY A 884 43.74 -68.15 11.36
CA GLY A 884 44.59 -68.21 10.17
C GLY A 884 44.27 -67.16 9.09
N THR A 885 44.81 -67.39 7.89
CA THR A 885 44.59 -66.52 6.72
C THR A 885 43.38 -67.00 5.90
N VAL A 886 42.35 -66.16 5.80
CA VAL A 886 41.24 -66.39 4.87
C VAL A 886 41.77 -66.28 3.43
N PRO A 887 41.26 -67.08 2.46
CA PRO A 887 41.62 -66.90 1.06
C PRO A 887 41.18 -65.52 0.58
N VAL A 888 42.08 -64.81 -0.11
CA VAL A 888 41.85 -63.44 -0.58
C VAL A 888 40.57 -63.33 -1.41
N ILE A 889 39.82 -62.26 -1.19
CA ILE A 889 38.59 -61.95 -1.90
C ILE A 889 38.86 -60.81 -2.88
N THR A 890 39.13 -61.14 -4.14
CA THR A 890 39.29 -60.15 -5.22
C THR A 890 37.91 -59.64 -5.62
N TYR A 891 37.64 -58.35 -5.42
CA TYR A 891 36.38 -57.71 -5.81
C TYR A 891 36.54 -56.95 -7.15
N THR A 892 35.43 -56.59 -7.78
CA THR A 892 35.41 -55.86 -9.06
C THR A 892 34.59 -54.59 -8.92
N VAL A 893 35.29 -53.47 -8.81
CA VAL A 893 34.74 -52.11 -8.79
C VAL A 893 34.19 -51.78 -10.17
N SER A 894 33.10 -51.02 -10.23
CA SER A 894 32.60 -50.40 -11.45
C SER A 894 32.00 -49.04 -11.16
N ASP A 895 32.13 -48.13 -12.13
CA ASP A 895 31.48 -46.82 -12.22
C ASP A 895 29.99 -46.90 -12.60
N GLY A 896 29.51 -48.07 -13.05
CA GLY A 896 28.15 -48.27 -13.58
C GLY A 896 27.96 -47.87 -15.04
N ASN A 897 28.96 -47.26 -15.68
CA ASN A 897 28.93 -46.72 -17.04
C ASN A 897 29.79 -47.53 -18.04
N GLY A 898 30.81 -48.25 -17.59
CA GLY A 898 31.53 -49.24 -18.40
C GLY A 898 32.96 -49.56 -17.97
N GLY A 899 33.57 -48.73 -17.11
CA GLY A 899 34.85 -48.98 -16.50
C GLY A 899 34.75 -49.98 -15.34
N THR A 900 35.82 -50.76 -15.17
CA THR A 900 35.97 -51.71 -14.06
C THR A 900 37.43 -51.88 -13.69
N ASP A 901 37.71 -52.02 -12.40
CA ASP A 901 39.02 -52.39 -11.84
C ASP A 901 38.86 -53.36 -10.65
N THR A 902 39.95 -53.91 -10.12
CA THR A 902 39.92 -54.98 -9.11
C THR A 902 40.92 -54.76 -7.98
N GLY A 903 40.43 -54.70 -6.73
CA GLY A 903 41.23 -54.74 -5.50
C GLY A 903 41.12 -56.08 -4.78
N ASP A 904 42.09 -56.38 -3.91
CA ASP A 904 42.11 -57.59 -3.07
C ASP A 904 41.75 -57.29 -1.60
N LEU A 905 40.65 -57.86 -1.10
CA LEU A 905 40.32 -57.87 0.33
C LEU A 905 41.02 -59.02 1.05
N THR A 906 41.93 -58.67 1.96
CA THR A 906 42.70 -59.61 2.79
C THR A 906 42.17 -59.65 4.22
N ILE A 907 41.68 -60.82 4.66
CA ILE A 907 41.18 -61.05 6.03
C ILE A 907 42.11 -62.00 6.79
N THR A 908 42.56 -61.59 7.98
CA THR A 908 43.31 -62.46 8.91
C THR A 908 42.52 -62.69 10.19
N VAL A 909 42.36 -63.95 10.59
CA VAL A 909 41.72 -64.34 11.85
C VAL A 909 42.81 -64.68 12.88
N THR A 910 42.82 -63.99 14.02
CA THR A 910 43.84 -64.14 15.07
C THR A 910 43.38 -65.05 16.18
N ALA A 911 44.25 -65.96 16.60
CA ALA A 911 43.92 -66.96 17.61
C ALA A 911 43.55 -66.36 18.99
N VAL A 912 42.58 -67.00 19.67
CA VAL A 912 42.12 -66.70 21.02
C VAL A 912 42.02 -68.01 21.78
N ASN A 913 42.86 -68.16 22.81
CA ASN A 913 43.02 -69.43 23.51
C ASN A 913 41.71 -69.97 24.09
N ASP A 914 41.34 -71.18 23.66
CA ASP A 914 40.13 -71.89 24.07
C ASP A 914 40.22 -72.48 25.48
N ALA A 915 39.09 -72.96 26.02
CA ALA A 915 39.12 -73.83 27.18
C ALA A 915 39.27 -75.30 26.71
N PRO A 916 40.15 -76.10 27.35
CA PRO A 916 40.21 -77.53 27.08
C PRO A 916 38.93 -78.23 27.56
N VAL A 917 38.62 -79.40 27.00
CA VAL A 917 37.42 -80.19 27.28
C VAL A 917 37.81 -81.54 27.85
N ALA A 918 37.35 -81.83 29.07
CA ALA A 918 37.60 -83.08 29.78
C ALA A 918 36.54 -84.15 29.50
N VAL A 919 36.90 -85.44 29.61
CA VAL A 919 36.01 -86.58 29.36
C VAL A 919 36.19 -87.66 30.44
N ASP A 920 35.11 -88.02 31.13
CA ASP A 920 35.14 -88.96 32.27
C ASP A 920 35.80 -90.32 31.98
N ASP A 921 36.64 -90.78 32.91
CA ASP A 921 37.36 -92.05 32.85
C ASP A 921 36.65 -93.16 33.62
N ILE A 922 36.63 -94.37 33.03
CA ILE A 922 36.16 -95.58 33.71
C ILE A 922 37.15 -96.72 33.51
N ILE A 923 37.79 -97.15 34.60
CA ILE A 923 38.75 -98.26 34.62
C ILE A 923 38.38 -99.33 35.64
N SER A 924 38.69 -100.59 35.32
CA SER A 924 38.50 -101.73 36.23
C SER A 924 39.69 -102.68 36.24
N SER A 925 39.94 -103.30 37.38
CA SER A 925 41.03 -104.26 37.61
C SER A 925 40.55 -105.47 38.43
N SER A 926 41.42 -106.45 38.67
CA SER A 926 41.11 -107.65 39.46
C SER A 926 42.24 -107.95 40.46
N GLY A 927 41.91 -107.99 41.75
CA GLY A 927 42.84 -108.25 42.85
C GLY A 927 43.88 -107.15 43.08
N ASP A 928 44.81 -107.40 43.99
CA ASP A 928 45.69 -106.39 44.62
C ASP A 928 46.81 -105.82 43.72
N SER A 929 46.72 -105.98 42.40
CA SER A 929 47.68 -105.39 41.47
C SER A 929 47.45 -103.88 41.31
N PRO A 930 48.50 -103.05 41.29
CA PRO A 930 48.35 -101.63 40.98
C PRO A 930 47.66 -101.40 39.64
N VAL A 931 46.69 -100.49 39.63
CA VAL A 931 45.96 -100.03 38.44
C VAL A 931 46.75 -98.86 37.86
N LEU A 932 47.08 -98.93 36.57
CA LEU A 932 47.75 -97.86 35.83
C LEU A 932 46.84 -97.39 34.68
N GLY A 933 46.84 -96.08 34.44
CA GLY A 933 46.13 -95.45 33.33
C GLY A 933 46.63 -94.03 33.11
N ASN A 934 45.97 -93.27 32.24
CA ASN A 934 46.21 -91.85 32.04
C ASN A 934 44.89 -91.18 31.67
N VAL A 935 44.54 -90.09 32.37
CA VAL A 935 43.24 -89.40 32.20
C VAL A 935 43.15 -88.50 30.98
N LEU A 936 44.30 -88.08 30.42
CA LEU A 936 44.38 -87.12 29.32
C LEU A 936 44.30 -87.79 27.93
N THR A 937 43.78 -89.02 27.82
CA THR A 937 43.86 -89.81 26.57
C THR A 937 42.64 -89.66 25.65
N ASN A 938 41.60 -89.02 26.17
CA ASN A 938 40.27 -88.80 25.61
C ASN A 938 39.82 -87.35 25.76
N ASP A 939 40.50 -86.56 26.59
CA ASP A 939 40.41 -85.10 26.67
C ASP A 939 40.89 -84.44 25.36
N THR A 940 40.38 -83.24 25.07
CA THR A 940 40.71 -82.49 23.85
C THR A 940 40.88 -80.99 24.11
N ASP A 941 41.62 -80.32 23.24
CA ASP A 941 41.86 -78.88 23.25
C ASP A 941 41.77 -78.36 21.81
N ALA A 942 41.14 -77.21 21.58
CA ALA A 942 40.85 -76.71 20.23
C ALA A 942 42.08 -76.10 19.54
N ASP A 943 42.91 -75.34 20.27
CA ASP A 943 44.22 -74.87 19.80
C ASP A 943 45.21 -76.04 19.58
N GLY A 944 44.97 -77.18 20.22
CA GLY A 944 45.90 -78.30 20.31
C GLY A 944 46.99 -78.09 21.36
N ASN A 945 46.71 -77.32 22.42
CA ASN A 945 47.61 -77.09 23.54
C ASN A 945 48.00 -78.41 24.24
N THR A 946 49.15 -78.41 24.92
CA THR A 946 49.63 -79.59 25.65
C THR A 946 48.95 -79.69 27.00
N LEU A 947 47.88 -80.48 27.03
CA LEU A 947 47.09 -80.78 28.23
C LEU A 947 47.94 -81.31 29.40
N THR A 948 47.61 -80.85 30.61
CA THR A 948 48.21 -81.30 31.88
C THR A 948 47.17 -81.38 33.00
N VAL A 949 47.41 -82.24 34.00
CA VAL A 949 46.62 -82.25 35.24
C VAL A 949 47.21 -81.24 36.24
N SER A 950 46.47 -80.17 36.48
CA SER A 950 46.84 -79.08 37.40
C SER A 950 46.53 -79.40 38.87
N GLY A 951 45.57 -80.29 39.12
CA GLY A 951 45.14 -80.71 40.46
C GLY A 951 44.11 -81.84 40.40
N TYR A 952 43.73 -82.37 41.57
CA TYR A 952 42.64 -83.33 41.69
C TYR A 952 41.99 -83.28 43.08
N SER A 953 40.82 -83.88 43.21
CA SER A 953 40.11 -84.09 44.48
C SER A 953 39.61 -85.53 44.59
N ILE A 954 39.29 -85.99 45.80
CA ILE A 954 38.78 -87.35 46.04
C ILE A 954 37.46 -87.25 46.80
N ALA A 955 36.40 -87.82 46.23
CA ALA A 955 35.05 -87.76 46.77
C ALA A 955 34.98 -88.22 48.24
N GLY A 956 34.38 -87.39 49.10
CA GLY A 956 34.21 -87.67 50.53
C GLY A 956 35.47 -87.51 51.40
N SER A 957 36.61 -87.11 50.84
CA SER A 957 37.85 -86.85 51.59
C SER A 957 38.13 -85.34 51.68
N THR A 958 38.87 -84.91 52.72
CA THR A 958 39.15 -83.49 52.98
C THR A 958 40.63 -83.25 53.27
N GLY A 959 41.38 -82.94 52.22
CA GLY A 959 42.77 -82.52 52.29
C GLY A 959 43.22 -81.84 51.00
N PRO A 960 44.35 -81.10 51.02
CA PRO A 960 45.01 -80.68 49.79
C PRO A 960 45.67 -81.90 49.14
N PHE A 961 45.16 -82.31 47.98
CA PHE A 961 45.79 -83.35 47.18
C PHE A 961 46.78 -82.70 46.21
N THR A 962 48.02 -83.16 46.25
CA THR A 962 49.08 -82.70 45.35
C THR A 962 49.39 -83.75 44.29
N ILE A 963 49.49 -83.31 43.03
CA ILE A 963 49.99 -84.14 41.93
C ILE A 963 51.42 -84.64 42.21
N GLU A 964 51.79 -85.75 41.57
CA GLU A 964 53.06 -86.48 41.75
C GLU A 964 53.32 -87.02 43.18
N THR A 965 52.38 -86.85 44.11
CA THR A 965 52.50 -87.33 45.50
C THR A 965 51.46 -88.42 45.83
N PRO A 966 51.80 -89.45 46.63
CA PRO A 966 50.84 -90.49 47.00
C PRO A 966 49.80 -89.99 48.01
N ALA A 967 48.53 -90.03 47.62
CA ALA A 967 47.37 -89.77 48.47
C ALA A 967 46.71 -91.07 48.93
N THR A 968 46.75 -91.35 50.23
CA THR A 968 46.10 -92.53 50.82
C THR A 968 44.60 -92.31 51.02
N ILE A 969 43.80 -93.20 50.46
CA ILE A 969 42.35 -93.29 50.67
C ILE A 969 42.11 -94.33 51.77
N PRO A 970 41.62 -93.95 52.97
CA PRO A 970 41.50 -94.86 54.11
C PRO A 970 40.69 -96.11 53.81
N SER A 971 41.25 -97.28 54.13
CA SER A 971 40.66 -98.61 53.88
C SER A 971 40.35 -98.95 52.42
N VAL A 972 40.95 -98.23 51.45
CA VAL A 972 40.73 -98.44 50.01
C VAL A 972 42.05 -98.63 49.27
N GLY A 973 43.00 -97.69 49.40
CA GLY A 973 44.26 -97.76 48.66
C GLY A 973 45.09 -96.48 48.75
N THR A 974 46.03 -96.32 47.84
CA THR A 974 46.81 -95.09 47.64
C THR A 974 46.88 -94.77 46.16
N ILE A 975 46.52 -93.54 45.77
CA ILE A 975 46.62 -93.05 44.40
C ILE A 975 47.79 -92.07 44.25
N ILE A 976 48.45 -92.11 43.10
CA ILE A 976 49.30 -91.03 42.59
C ILE A 976 48.67 -90.59 41.26
N VAL A 977 48.50 -89.28 41.06
CA VAL A 977 48.11 -88.68 39.77
C VAL A 977 49.23 -87.70 39.41
N ASN A 978 49.81 -87.82 38.22
CA ASN A 978 50.95 -87.03 37.77
C ASN A 978 50.50 -85.88 36.83
N ALA A 979 51.37 -84.89 36.62
CA ALA A 979 51.08 -83.75 35.74
C ALA A 979 50.82 -84.16 34.28
N ASP A 980 51.43 -85.26 33.82
CA ASP A 980 51.25 -85.85 32.48
C ASP A 980 49.97 -86.69 32.33
N GLY A 981 49.06 -86.60 33.31
CA GLY A 981 47.81 -87.36 33.35
C GLY A 981 47.94 -88.81 33.80
N SER A 982 49.16 -89.36 33.84
CA SER A 982 49.36 -90.75 34.25
C SER A 982 49.02 -90.94 35.72
N PHE A 983 48.33 -92.02 36.05
CA PHE A 983 47.99 -92.36 37.42
C PHE A 983 48.41 -93.78 37.79
N THR A 984 48.58 -94.00 39.08
CA THR A 984 48.76 -95.33 39.67
C THR A 984 47.96 -95.42 40.96
N PHE A 985 46.93 -96.26 40.97
CA PHE A 985 46.18 -96.61 42.17
C PHE A 985 46.61 -97.99 42.67
N THR A 986 47.16 -98.05 43.88
CA THR A 986 47.48 -99.32 44.55
C THR A 986 46.41 -99.60 45.60
N PRO A 987 45.60 -100.67 45.48
CA PRO A 987 44.65 -101.06 46.52
C PRO A 987 45.35 -101.43 47.84
N VAL A 988 44.60 -101.44 48.94
CA VAL A 988 45.01 -102.17 50.16
C VAL A 988 44.85 -103.67 49.90
N GLU A 989 45.68 -104.47 50.56
CA GLU A 989 45.61 -105.94 50.55
C GLU A 989 44.16 -106.44 50.80
N ASN A 990 43.66 -107.28 49.89
CA ASN A 990 42.28 -107.80 49.83
C ASN A 990 41.17 -106.74 49.65
N TYR A 991 41.45 -105.58 49.04
CA TYR A 991 40.41 -104.58 48.74
C TYR A 991 39.67 -104.89 47.42
N ASN A 992 38.35 -105.10 47.52
CA ASN A 992 37.43 -105.15 46.38
C ASN A 992 36.30 -104.12 46.53
N GLY A 993 35.99 -103.39 45.45
CA GLY A 993 34.94 -102.38 45.43
C GLY A 993 35.19 -101.20 44.49
N THR A 994 34.30 -100.22 44.56
CA THR A 994 34.43 -98.92 43.87
C THR A 994 35.27 -97.96 44.71
N VAL A 995 36.37 -97.47 44.15
CA VAL A 995 37.16 -96.38 44.73
C VAL A 995 36.30 -95.09 44.73
N PRO A 996 36.39 -94.20 45.73
CA PRO A 996 35.75 -92.89 45.66
C PRO A 996 36.24 -92.12 44.44
N VAL A 997 35.31 -91.52 43.69
CA VAL A 997 35.58 -90.82 42.43
C VAL A 997 36.67 -89.76 42.60
N ILE A 998 37.58 -89.69 41.63
CA ILE A 998 38.70 -88.75 41.60
C ILE A 998 38.44 -87.71 40.51
N THR A 999 37.87 -86.57 40.87
CA THR A 999 37.69 -85.44 39.93
C THR A 999 39.05 -84.77 39.71
N TYR A 1000 39.56 -84.77 38.48
CA TYR A 1000 40.81 -84.10 38.11
C TYR A 1000 40.53 -82.72 37.48
N THR A 1001 41.53 -81.84 37.48
CA THR A 1001 41.44 -80.51 36.86
C THR A 1001 42.46 -80.39 35.73
N LEU A 1002 41.93 -80.41 34.52
CA LEU A 1002 42.63 -80.22 33.26
C LEU A 1002 43.12 -78.77 33.13
N SER A 1003 44.27 -78.54 32.48
CA SER A 1003 44.68 -77.22 32.01
C SER A 1003 45.55 -77.31 30.76
N ASP A 1004 45.37 -76.31 29.89
CA ASP A 1004 46.11 -76.03 28.66
C ASP A 1004 47.52 -75.45 28.89
N GLY A 1005 47.77 -74.88 30.07
CA GLY A 1005 48.97 -74.11 30.41
C GLY A 1005 48.94 -72.62 30.07
N ASN A 1006 47.87 -72.14 29.42
CA ASN A 1006 47.69 -70.76 28.95
C ASN A 1006 46.60 -69.99 29.73
N GLY A 1007 45.58 -70.67 30.25
CA GLY A 1007 44.55 -70.07 31.10
C GLY A 1007 43.23 -70.84 31.19
N GLY A 1008 42.96 -71.73 30.24
CA GLY A 1008 41.81 -72.63 30.23
C GLY A 1008 41.95 -73.78 31.23
N THR A 1009 40.83 -74.17 31.83
CA THR A 1009 40.71 -75.32 32.74
C THR A 1009 39.33 -75.95 32.66
N ASP A 1010 39.27 -77.27 32.74
CA ASP A 1010 38.02 -78.05 32.86
C ASP A 1010 38.22 -79.24 33.83
N THR A 1011 37.18 -80.02 34.10
CA THR A 1011 37.22 -81.13 35.08
C THR A 1011 36.48 -82.39 34.61
N GLY A 1012 37.17 -83.53 34.62
CA GLY A 1012 36.58 -84.86 34.42
C GLY A 1012 36.66 -85.75 35.67
N ASP A 1013 35.82 -86.77 35.74
CA ASP A 1013 35.75 -87.74 36.84
C ASP A 1013 36.43 -89.08 36.49
N LEU A 1014 37.46 -89.47 37.26
CA LEU A 1014 38.08 -90.80 37.19
C LEU A 1014 37.39 -91.79 38.14
N THR A 1015 36.77 -92.82 37.57
CA THR A 1015 36.10 -93.93 38.28
C THR A 1015 36.92 -95.22 38.20
N ILE A 1016 37.37 -95.73 39.36
CA ILE A 1016 38.14 -96.98 39.47
C ILE A 1016 37.34 -98.05 40.20
N THR A 1017 37.25 -99.26 39.64
CA THR A 1017 36.64 -100.44 40.29
C THR A 1017 37.64 -101.59 40.41
N VAL A 1018 37.89 -102.09 41.63
CA VAL A 1018 38.67 -103.31 41.88
C VAL A 1018 37.72 -104.49 42.06
N THR A 1019 37.84 -105.49 41.21
CA THR A 1019 37.05 -106.74 41.31
C THR A 1019 37.78 -107.77 42.16
N ALA A 1020 37.03 -108.55 42.95
CA ALA A 1020 37.59 -109.60 43.78
C ALA A 1020 38.21 -110.73 42.94
N VAL A 1021 39.27 -111.33 43.46
CA VAL A 1021 39.88 -112.56 42.96
C VAL A 1021 39.70 -113.61 44.06
N ASN A 1022 39.31 -114.84 43.69
CA ASN A 1022 39.14 -115.91 44.67
C ASN A 1022 40.50 -116.37 45.16
N ASP A 1023 40.73 -116.29 46.47
CA ASP A 1023 41.94 -116.76 47.14
C ASP A 1023 41.91 -118.28 47.33
N ALA A 1024 42.94 -118.82 48.00
CA ALA A 1024 43.02 -120.23 48.35
C ALA A 1024 42.98 -120.42 49.88
N PRO A 1025 42.14 -121.33 50.41
CA PRO A 1025 42.06 -121.58 51.84
C PRO A 1025 43.41 -122.04 52.42
N VAL A 1026 43.82 -121.38 53.50
CA VAL A 1026 45.05 -121.68 54.22
C VAL A 1026 44.75 -122.78 55.25
N ALA A 1027 45.16 -124.00 54.90
CA ALA A 1027 45.10 -125.14 55.82
C ALA A 1027 46.27 -125.14 56.82
N VAL A 1028 46.00 -125.55 58.06
CA VAL A 1028 46.97 -125.55 59.17
C VAL A 1028 47.09 -126.96 59.79
N ASP A 1029 48.30 -127.49 59.90
CA ASP A 1029 48.57 -128.86 60.34
C ASP A 1029 47.89 -129.25 61.67
N ASP A 1030 46.88 -130.13 61.62
CA ASP A 1030 46.26 -130.77 62.77
C ASP A 1030 47.26 -131.58 63.62
N ILE A 1031 47.24 -131.37 64.94
CA ILE A 1031 47.94 -132.23 65.90
C ILE A 1031 46.94 -132.76 66.95
N ILE A 1032 46.38 -133.95 66.68
CA ILE A 1032 45.52 -134.68 67.63
C ILE A 1032 46.22 -135.96 68.10
N SER A 1033 46.66 -135.97 69.36
CA SER A 1033 47.36 -137.12 69.96
C SER A 1033 46.45 -137.98 70.83
N SER A 1034 46.56 -139.31 70.73
CA SER A 1034 45.84 -140.26 71.59
C SER A 1034 46.76 -141.36 72.14
N SER A 1035 46.40 -141.89 73.32
CA SER A 1035 46.90 -143.16 73.82
C SER A 1035 46.11 -144.31 73.19
N GLY A 1036 46.79 -145.40 72.83
CA GLY A 1036 46.25 -146.49 71.99
C GLY A 1036 44.95 -147.15 72.49
N ASP A 1037 44.29 -147.83 71.55
CA ASP A 1037 43.01 -148.55 71.68
C ASP A 1037 41.79 -147.68 72.02
N SER A 1038 41.71 -146.47 71.44
CA SER A 1038 40.45 -145.71 71.30
C SER A 1038 40.45 -144.84 70.02
N PRO A 1039 39.30 -144.73 69.31
CA PRO A 1039 39.20 -143.90 68.12
C PRO A 1039 39.23 -142.40 68.46
N VAL A 1040 39.81 -141.61 67.57
CA VAL A 1040 39.87 -140.14 67.65
C VAL A 1040 38.80 -139.55 66.74
N LEU A 1041 38.05 -138.56 67.25
CA LEU A 1041 37.26 -137.62 66.44
C LEU A 1041 37.78 -136.20 66.68
N GLY A 1042 37.90 -135.44 65.60
CA GLY A 1042 38.19 -134.00 65.57
C GLY A 1042 37.68 -133.43 64.24
N ASN A 1043 37.59 -132.11 64.13
CA ASN A 1043 37.28 -131.43 62.87
C ASN A 1043 38.51 -130.67 62.38
N VAL A 1044 39.02 -131.11 61.23
CA VAL A 1044 40.26 -130.63 60.61
C VAL A 1044 40.19 -129.19 60.09
N LEU A 1045 38.98 -128.62 60.01
CA LEU A 1045 38.74 -127.25 59.53
C LEU A 1045 38.76 -126.21 60.67
N THR A 1046 38.97 -126.58 61.93
CA THR A 1046 38.77 -125.67 63.08
C THR A 1046 39.90 -124.67 63.33
N ASN A 1047 40.97 -124.76 62.54
CA ASN A 1047 42.16 -123.93 62.58
C ASN A 1047 42.61 -123.48 61.17
N ASP A 1048 41.84 -123.86 60.14
CA ASP A 1048 42.00 -123.41 58.75
C ASP A 1048 41.31 -122.05 58.58
N THR A 1049 41.75 -121.27 57.59
CA THR A 1049 41.13 -119.98 57.25
C THR A 1049 41.07 -119.78 55.74
N ASP A 1050 39.89 -119.46 55.22
CA ASP A 1050 39.72 -118.85 53.89
C ASP A 1050 39.59 -117.32 54.05
N ALA A 1051 39.95 -116.57 53.01
CA ALA A 1051 39.81 -115.11 52.97
C ALA A 1051 38.45 -114.70 52.41
N ASP A 1052 37.85 -115.51 51.52
CA ASP A 1052 36.62 -115.19 50.80
C ASP A 1052 35.33 -115.51 51.58
N GLU A 1053 35.33 -116.55 52.42
CA GLU A 1053 34.16 -116.95 53.24
C GLU A 1053 34.57 -117.68 54.55
N ILE A 1054 33.60 -117.99 55.41
CA ILE A 1054 33.84 -118.70 56.68
C ILE A 1054 33.69 -120.22 56.46
N LEU A 1055 34.77 -120.97 56.65
CA LEU A 1055 34.86 -122.44 56.56
C LEU A 1055 34.03 -123.22 57.62
#